data_AF-A0A4Q2X262-F1
#
_entry.id   AF-A0A4Q2X262-F1
#
_cell.length_a   1.000
_cell.length_b   1.000
_cell.length_c   1.000
_cell.angle_alpha   90.00
_cell.angle_beta   90.00
_cell.angle_gamma   90.00
#
_symmetry.space_group_name_H-M   'P 1'
#
loop_
_entity.id
_entity.type
_entity.pdbx_description
1 polymer ?
#
loop_
_entity_poly.entity_id
_entity_poly.type
_entity_poly.pdbx_seq_one_letter_code
_entity_poly.pdbx_strand_id
1 'polypeptide(L)'
;LSPKDQETAIDEGISRLMEAEVLRTRKGGGVRELPAGIISKNLSALSRLAGQKSVGKFRAFIRAVRTHFGLAIDRASEIRRGLESGAISRADYEVYLSRLHGSTNSQSGKATNTNDPVSLSLEPSQRNTDANKEKLDHASPAATFVAKTWKALAKHDDLFQFGRTDSPDAAEIAKAVSLPGRTITAEDGGRFIRFYSDSGYLTIRDTDTSDPYIASVNAASQGRKEGGGSQLYAAALDWIHNNGKRIKDDPDGLTEINTVRRTSNFLASALRWGTTAHLTPHPDQNVDGWSNDENNNIYQLAVLEMENVHRSIPQSRLWTFDFERDMFTDKNGRRLTAADGLARAIDQSDPGNSGIGLSTLQRAIITASALQSLQRGTSEATLESAESHLPSNLGGTSYSLGPSEQPRLSNLQLREAEDAAFDHAKRTRIVNTDDFRPLIPGYKEADSLTRDAAFHPTASSITTRVLERMLAEPPVTGKVLVLAGGGGSGKSTALRAFSPEADVIFDTTFSHPEYVDKLRRQIRASGRELEVLYVHRRFPLAFENIVRRYLDARENDTGDTARIVPLSVAAAAHIGAQEVALGFKEFEITIMDNNGRLSELHDIPLAKLVQDRYIQKHEIGKNETENRSPITSENPRGGGRGTGTDRPDDRRARSQARLEAEGRAIIEDYRSRGRLTDAEAKAFLGE
;
A
#
# COMPACT_ATOMS: atom_id res chain seq x y z
N LEU A 1 -1.87 -35.22 0.19
CA LEU A 1 -0.85 -36.05 -0.50
C LEU A 1 0.52 -35.62 -0.02
N SER A 2 1.49 -36.52 0.08
CA SER A 2 2.87 -36.09 0.38
C SER A 2 3.41 -35.28 -0.83
N PRO A 3 4.37 -34.36 -0.64
CA PRO A 3 4.97 -33.59 -1.72
C PRO A 3 5.51 -34.47 -2.87
N LYS A 4 5.97 -35.69 -2.54
CA LYS A 4 6.48 -36.67 -3.49
C LYS A 4 5.36 -37.30 -4.35
N ASP A 5 4.17 -37.43 -3.81
CA ASP A 5 3.00 -37.98 -4.51
C ASP A 5 2.38 -36.95 -5.46
N GLN A 6 2.50 -35.66 -5.16
CA GLN A 6 2.08 -34.55 -6.03
C GLN A 6 3.03 -34.41 -7.23
N GLU A 7 4.34 -34.50 -7.00
CA GLU A 7 5.34 -34.46 -8.08
C GLU A 7 5.19 -35.63 -9.05
N THR A 8 4.91 -36.83 -8.53
CA THR A 8 4.64 -38.03 -9.33
C THR A 8 3.35 -37.90 -10.16
N ALA A 9 2.30 -37.28 -9.60
CA ALA A 9 1.04 -37.05 -10.29
C ALA A 9 1.19 -36.09 -11.50
N ILE A 10 1.98 -35.05 -11.31
CA ILE A 10 2.27 -34.02 -12.33
C ILE A 10 3.09 -34.63 -13.46
N ASP A 11 4.12 -35.41 -13.14
CA ASP A 11 4.98 -36.04 -14.15
C ASP A 11 4.23 -37.12 -14.95
N GLU A 12 3.27 -37.82 -14.33
CA GLU A 12 2.37 -38.75 -15.01
C GLU A 12 1.37 -38.03 -15.93
N GLY A 13 0.83 -36.89 -15.48
CA GLY A 13 -0.04 -36.03 -16.28
C GLY A 13 0.67 -35.45 -17.51
N ILE A 14 1.91 -34.98 -17.34
CA ILE A 14 2.74 -34.44 -18.44
C ILE A 14 3.12 -35.56 -19.43
N SER A 15 3.48 -36.75 -18.95
CA SER A 15 3.81 -37.89 -19.81
C SER A 15 2.63 -38.29 -20.71
N ARG A 16 1.41 -38.29 -20.17
CA ARG A 16 0.19 -38.65 -20.90
C ARG A 16 -0.26 -37.53 -21.86
N LEU A 17 -0.05 -36.26 -21.50
CA LEU A 17 -0.29 -35.13 -22.40
C LEU A 17 0.66 -35.16 -23.61
N MET A 18 1.93 -35.50 -23.39
CA MET A 18 2.91 -35.69 -24.47
C MET A 18 2.59 -36.90 -25.34
N GLU A 19 2.12 -38.01 -24.74
CA GLU A 19 1.66 -39.18 -25.50
C GLU A 19 0.44 -38.85 -26.36
N ALA A 20 -0.55 -38.13 -25.81
CA ALA A 20 -1.71 -37.66 -26.55
C ALA A 20 -1.32 -36.73 -27.71
N GLU A 21 -0.34 -35.84 -27.53
CA GLU A 21 0.10 -34.89 -28.56
C GLU A 21 0.96 -35.55 -29.65
N VAL A 22 1.81 -36.52 -29.29
CA VAL A 22 2.53 -37.37 -30.25
C VAL A 22 1.56 -38.24 -31.05
N LEU A 23 0.49 -38.73 -30.42
CA LEU A 23 -0.59 -39.45 -31.12
C LEU A 23 -1.46 -38.51 -31.98
N ARG A 24 -1.60 -37.23 -31.59
CA ARG A 24 -2.38 -36.21 -32.33
C ARG A 24 -1.67 -35.70 -33.57
N THR A 25 -0.33 -35.63 -33.56
CA THR A 25 0.51 -35.23 -34.71
C THR A 25 0.63 -36.31 -35.80
N ARG A 26 -0.10 -37.44 -35.69
CA ARG A 26 -0.24 -38.56 -36.65
C ARG A 26 -0.91 -38.19 -38.00
N LYS A 27 -0.63 -37.04 -38.59
CA LYS A 27 -0.92 -36.77 -40.01
C LYS A 27 0.38 -36.66 -40.80
N GLY A 28 0.91 -37.81 -41.20
CA GLY A 28 2.06 -37.92 -42.10
C GLY A 28 2.80 -39.23 -41.88
N GLY A 29 2.63 -40.19 -42.80
CA GLY A 29 3.18 -41.53 -42.68
C GLY A 29 4.71 -41.53 -42.58
N GLY A 30 5.23 -42.21 -41.56
CA GLY A 30 6.64 -42.52 -41.40
C GLY A 30 6.93 -43.02 -39.98
N VAL A 31 7.43 -44.25 -39.87
CA VAL A 31 7.79 -44.99 -38.64
C VAL A 31 6.62 -45.73 -37.97
N ARG A 32 6.52 -47.03 -38.31
CA ARG A 32 5.41 -47.94 -37.97
C ARG A 32 5.73 -48.89 -36.79
N GLU A 33 6.71 -48.58 -35.94
CA GLU A 33 7.21 -49.54 -34.94
C GLU A 33 7.59 -48.92 -33.58
N LEU A 34 6.65 -48.25 -32.90
CA LEU A 34 6.81 -47.97 -31.47
C LEU A 34 5.55 -48.39 -30.69
N PRO A 35 5.63 -49.46 -29.85
CA PRO A 35 4.54 -49.90 -28.99
C PRO A 35 4.06 -48.81 -28.02
N ALA A 36 2.74 -48.78 -27.78
CA ALA A 36 2.12 -47.96 -26.74
C ALA A 36 2.74 -48.30 -25.36
N GLY A 37 3.12 -47.28 -24.58
CA GLY A 37 3.76 -47.45 -23.28
C GLY A 37 5.28 -47.26 -23.23
N ILE A 38 5.95 -46.90 -24.34
CA ILE A 38 7.38 -46.54 -24.31
C ILE A 38 7.59 -45.14 -23.69
N ILE A 39 6.67 -44.20 -23.92
CA ILE A 39 6.78 -42.83 -23.42
C ILE A 39 6.44 -42.74 -21.93
N SER A 40 5.58 -43.63 -21.42
CA SER A 40 5.15 -43.61 -20.01
C SER A 40 6.22 -44.07 -19.01
N LYS A 41 7.32 -44.70 -19.46
CA LYS A 41 8.29 -45.29 -18.54
C LYS A 41 9.60 -44.55 -18.36
N ASN A 42 9.95 -43.50 -19.11
CA ASN A 42 11.28 -42.90 -18.96
C ASN A 42 11.44 -41.48 -19.58
N LEU A 43 10.63 -40.52 -19.16
CA LEU A 43 10.82 -39.10 -19.51
C LEU A 43 12.18 -38.57 -19.02
N SER A 44 12.66 -39.09 -17.89
CA SER A 44 14.01 -38.81 -17.36
C SER A 44 15.14 -39.37 -18.23
N ALA A 45 14.93 -40.49 -18.96
CA ALA A 45 15.94 -41.06 -19.86
C ALA A 45 15.98 -40.32 -21.22
N LEU A 46 14.84 -39.84 -21.72
CA LEU A 46 14.78 -38.99 -22.92
C LEU A 46 15.51 -37.66 -22.72
N SER A 47 15.52 -37.12 -21.49
CA SER A 47 16.32 -35.93 -21.16
C SER A 47 17.85 -36.15 -21.23
N ARG A 48 18.31 -37.40 -21.22
CA ARG A 48 19.73 -37.77 -21.33
C ARG A 48 20.17 -38.06 -22.77
N LEU A 49 19.23 -38.38 -23.67
CA LEU A 49 19.49 -38.70 -25.09
C LEU A 49 19.47 -37.47 -26.01
N ALA A 50 18.85 -36.36 -25.58
CA ALA A 50 18.87 -35.11 -26.32
C ALA A 50 20.22 -34.39 -26.11
N GLY A 51 21.04 -34.27 -27.15
CA GLY A 51 22.37 -33.66 -27.09
C GLY A 51 22.38 -32.25 -26.45
N GLN A 52 23.55 -31.85 -25.92
CA GLN A 52 23.73 -30.72 -24.98
C GLN A 52 23.09 -29.38 -25.37
N LYS A 53 22.75 -29.13 -26.65
CA LYS A 53 22.11 -27.90 -27.11
C LYS A 53 20.57 -27.85 -26.97
N SER A 54 19.88 -28.98 -26.81
CA SER A 54 18.40 -29.03 -26.77
C SER A 54 17.80 -29.23 -25.36
N VAL A 55 18.60 -29.62 -24.37
CA VAL A 55 18.16 -29.85 -22.97
C VAL A 55 17.65 -28.58 -22.29
N GLY A 56 18.29 -27.44 -22.54
CA GLY A 56 17.89 -26.15 -21.96
C GLY A 56 16.51 -25.68 -22.44
N LYS A 57 16.26 -25.80 -23.76
CA LYS A 57 14.97 -25.43 -24.37
C LYS A 57 13.85 -26.37 -23.95
N PHE A 58 14.13 -27.67 -23.83
CA PHE A 58 13.15 -28.64 -23.37
C PHE A 58 12.80 -28.43 -21.88
N ARG A 59 13.78 -28.15 -21.01
CA ARG A 59 13.50 -27.80 -19.59
C ARG A 59 12.71 -26.51 -19.46
N ALA A 60 13.01 -25.49 -20.27
CA ALA A 60 12.25 -24.25 -20.30
C ALA A 60 10.81 -24.48 -20.77
N PHE A 61 10.61 -25.32 -21.79
CA PHE A 61 9.29 -25.73 -22.26
C PHE A 61 8.49 -26.49 -21.18
N ILE A 62 9.08 -27.48 -20.51
CA ILE A 62 8.40 -28.20 -19.42
C ILE A 62 8.06 -27.26 -18.26
N ARG A 63 8.93 -26.31 -17.91
CA ARG A 63 8.59 -25.26 -16.93
C ARG A 63 7.43 -24.40 -17.40
N ALA A 64 7.44 -23.94 -18.65
CA ALA A 64 6.37 -23.12 -19.21
C ALA A 64 5.03 -23.88 -19.21
N VAL A 65 5.03 -25.16 -19.58
CA VAL A 65 3.83 -26.02 -19.54
C VAL A 65 3.35 -26.22 -18.09
N ARG A 66 4.26 -26.45 -17.13
CA ARG A 66 3.92 -26.58 -15.71
C ARG A 66 3.36 -25.27 -15.15
N THR A 67 3.93 -24.12 -15.51
CA THR A 67 3.46 -22.80 -15.10
C THR A 67 2.09 -22.46 -15.71
N HIS A 68 1.85 -22.83 -16.97
CA HIS A 68 0.66 -22.43 -17.69
C HIS A 68 -0.52 -23.40 -17.52
N PHE A 69 -0.25 -24.70 -17.43
CA PHE A 69 -1.28 -25.75 -17.38
C PHE A 69 -1.26 -26.57 -16.09
N GLY A 70 -0.30 -26.35 -15.17
CA GLY A 70 -0.14 -27.18 -13.96
C GLY A 70 -1.42 -27.29 -13.13
N LEU A 71 -2.12 -26.17 -12.93
CA LEU A 71 -3.39 -26.14 -12.18
C LEU A 71 -4.51 -26.92 -12.90
N ALA A 72 -4.58 -26.84 -14.24
CA ALA A 72 -5.57 -27.56 -15.03
C ALA A 72 -5.30 -29.08 -15.02
N ILE A 73 -4.02 -29.47 -15.07
CA ILE A 73 -3.58 -30.86 -15.02
C ILE A 73 -3.79 -31.45 -13.61
N ASP A 74 -3.49 -30.70 -12.55
CA ASP A 74 -3.73 -31.12 -11.17
C ASP A 74 -5.22 -31.33 -10.89
N ARG A 75 -6.07 -30.38 -11.29
CA ARG A 75 -7.53 -30.51 -11.16
C ARG A 75 -8.08 -31.69 -11.95
N ALA A 76 -7.61 -31.90 -13.18
CA ALA A 76 -8.02 -33.05 -13.99
C ALA A 76 -7.58 -34.38 -13.36
N SER A 77 -6.42 -34.42 -12.72
CA SER A 77 -5.90 -35.59 -12.01
C SER A 77 -6.71 -35.89 -10.74
N GLU A 78 -7.08 -34.86 -9.96
CA GLU A 78 -7.90 -35.02 -8.76
C GLU A 78 -9.33 -35.45 -9.07
N ILE A 79 -9.97 -34.85 -10.09
CA ILE A 79 -11.31 -35.24 -10.52
C ILE A 79 -11.32 -36.70 -10.96
N ARG A 80 -10.28 -37.12 -11.68
CA ARG A 80 -10.14 -38.52 -12.11
C ARG A 80 -9.93 -39.47 -10.94
N ARG A 81 -9.09 -39.12 -9.95
CA ARG A 81 -8.93 -39.93 -8.72
C ARG A 81 -10.24 -40.02 -7.95
N GLY A 82 -11.03 -38.95 -7.94
CA GLY A 82 -12.37 -38.96 -7.36
C GLY A 82 -13.33 -39.92 -8.10
N LEU A 83 -13.25 -39.97 -9.44
CA LEU A 83 -14.02 -40.94 -10.24
C LEU A 83 -13.56 -42.38 -10.03
N GLU A 84 -12.25 -42.62 -9.92
CA GLU A 84 -11.66 -43.95 -9.72
C GLU A 84 -11.87 -44.47 -8.30
N SER A 85 -11.89 -43.59 -7.29
CA SER A 85 -12.20 -43.93 -5.90
C SER A 85 -13.71 -43.98 -5.58
N GLY A 86 -14.55 -43.58 -6.54
CA GLY A 86 -16.00 -43.45 -6.35
C GLY A 86 -16.43 -42.24 -5.53
N ALA A 87 -15.50 -41.39 -5.09
CA ALA A 87 -15.80 -40.14 -4.37
C ALA A 87 -16.51 -39.09 -5.24
N ILE A 88 -16.38 -39.20 -6.57
CA ILE A 88 -17.14 -38.41 -7.54
C ILE A 88 -17.93 -39.40 -8.39
N SER A 89 -19.25 -39.25 -8.43
CA SER A 89 -20.07 -40.09 -9.30
C SER A 89 -19.89 -39.67 -10.76
N ARG A 90 -19.95 -40.65 -11.68
CA ARG A 90 -19.83 -40.36 -13.11
C ARG A 90 -20.96 -39.44 -13.60
N ALA A 91 -22.14 -39.50 -12.99
CA ALA A 91 -23.26 -38.62 -13.32
C ALA A 91 -22.97 -37.16 -12.94
N ASP A 92 -22.41 -36.91 -11.76
CA ASP A 92 -22.08 -35.55 -11.30
C ASP A 92 -20.97 -34.92 -12.15
N TYR A 93 -20.01 -35.74 -12.61
CA TYR A 93 -18.96 -35.29 -13.52
C TYR A 93 -19.50 -34.88 -14.90
N GLU A 94 -20.45 -35.63 -15.46
CA GLU A 94 -21.10 -35.27 -16.75
C GLU A 94 -21.97 -34.01 -16.61
N VAL A 95 -22.63 -33.82 -15.46
CA VAL A 95 -23.36 -32.58 -15.14
C VAL A 95 -22.38 -31.39 -15.01
N TYR A 96 -21.22 -31.60 -14.41
CA TYR A 96 -20.17 -30.59 -14.34
C TYR A 96 -19.63 -30.23 -15.73
N LEU A 97 -19.33 -31.22 -16.58
CA LEU A 97 -18.82 -30.99 -17.93
C LEU A 97 -19.86 -30.33 -18.85
N SER A 98 -21.13 -30.72 -18.78
CA SER A 98 -22.20 -30.10 -19.58
C SER A 98 -22.41 -28.63 -19.23
N ARG A 99 -22.27 -28.26 -17.95
CA ARG A 99 -22.27 -26.85 -17.49
C ARG A 99 -21.02 -26.09 -17.95
N LEU A 100 -19.85 -26.72 -17.90
CA LEU A 100 -18.59 -26.12 -18.32
C LEU A 100 -18.54 -25.84 -19.84
N HIS A 101 -19.16 -26.70 -20.64
CA HIS A 101 -19.20 -26.59 -22.10
C HIS A 101 -20.44 -25.85 -22.64
N GLY A 102 -21.27 -25.26 -21.76
CA GLY A 102 -22.46 -24.50 -22.14
C GLY A 102 -23.45 -25.28 -23.01
N SER A 103 -23.38 -26.61 -23.00
CA SER A 103 -24.16 -27.47 -23.89
C SER A 103 -25.46 -27.87 -23.20
N THR A 104 -26.47 -27.02 -23.27
CA THR A 104 -27.85 -27.44 -22.99
C THR A 104 -28.34 -28.27 -24.19
N ASN A 105 -28.17 -29.59 -24.13
CA ASN A 105 -28.91 -30.48 -25.01
C ASN A 105 -29.67 -31.53 -24.20
N SER A 106 -30.95 -31.23 -24.06
CA SER A 106 -32.03 -32.21 -24.12
C SER A 106 -31.77 -33.24 -25.22
N GLN A 107 -31.54 -34.50 -24.84
CA GLN A 107 -32.01 -35.64 -25.62
C GLN A 107 -32.18 -36.91 -24.77
N SER A 108 -33.36 -37.48 -24.97
CA SER A 108 -33.96 -38.69 -24.42
C SER A 108 -33.30 -40.00 -24.88
N GLY A 109 -33.39 -41.03 -24.01
CA GLY A 109 -33.36 -42.45 -24.37
C GLY A 109 -33.24 -43.33 -23.11
N LYS A 110 -34.34 -43.83 -22.51
CA LYS A 110 -35.21 -44.98 -22.84
C LYS A 110 -34.88 -46.25 -22.03
N ALA A 111 -35.77 -46.57 -21.08
CA ALA A 111 -36.35 -47.89 -20.74
C ALA A 111 -37.27 -47.69 -19.51
N THR A 112 -38.51 -48.17 -19.35
CA THR A 112 -39.46 -48.98 -20.15
C THR A 112 -40.87 -48.79 -19.53
N ASN A 113 -41.89 -48.95 -20.38
CA ASN A 113 -43.34 -48.78 -20.21
C ASN A 113 -44.05 -49.41 -19.00
N THR A 114 -45.17 -48.79 -18.57
CA THR A 114 -46.61 -49.16 -18.84
C THR A 114 -47.51 -48.20 -18.01
N ASN A 115 -48.61 -47.54 -18.42
CA ASN A 115 -49.55 -47.60 -19.55
C ASN A 115 -50.25 -46.22 -19.75
N ASP A 116 -50.48 -45.84 -21.01
CA ASP A 116 -51.37 -44.76 -21.54
C ASP A 116 -52.88 -45.15 -21.51
N PRO A 117 -53.89 -44.36 -22.01
CA PRO A 117 -53.93 -43.00 -22.60
C PRO A 117 -55.00 -42.08 -21.93
N VAL A 118 -55.12 -40.76 -22.19
CA VAL A 118 -55.85 -40.13 -23.34
C VAL A 118 -55.50 -38.63 -23.42
N SER A 119 -55.28 -38.17 -24.65
CA SER A 119 -55.00 -36.77 -25.05
C SER A 119 -56.25 -35.91 -25.23
N LEU A 120 -56.15 -34.60 -24.96
CA LEU A 120 -56.89 -33.54 -25.68
C LEU A 120 -56.15 -32.18 -25.59
N SER A 121 -55.63 -31.75 -26.74
CA SER A 121 -55.50 -30.38 -27.29
C SER A 121 -55.03 -29.18 -26.44
N LEU A 122 -54.03 -28.49 -27.02
CA LEU A 122 -53.32 -27.27 -26.60
C LEU A 122 -54.11 -25.97 -26.83
N GLU A 123 -53.98 -25.02 -25.89
CA GLU A 123 -53.52 -23.61 -26.04
C GLU A 123 -53.36 -23.00 -24.61
N PRO A 124 -52.56 -21.93 -24.40
CA PRO A 124 -51.53 -21.90 -23.35
C PRO A 124 -51.92 -21.18 -22.05
N SER A 125 -51.46 -21.72 -20.91
CA SER A 125 -51.26 -20.93 -19.68
C SER A 125 -49.97 -21.33 -18.94
N GLN A 126 -49.05 -20.36 -18.90
CA GLN A 126 -48.09 -20.06 -17.84
C GLN A 126 -47.28 -21.24 -17.24
N ARG A 127 -46.11 -21.51 -17.84
CA ARG A 127 -45.02 -22.23 -17.16
C ARG A 127 -44.27 -21.32 -16.21
N ASN A 128 -44.55 -21.55 -14.94
CA ASN A 128 -43.72 -21.39 -13.74
C ASN A 128 -42.23 -21.06 -14.01
N THR A 129 -41.91 -19.76 -13.95
CA THR A 129 -40.55 -19.19 -13.99
C THR A 129 -39.97 -18.93 -12.59
N ASP A 130 -40.71 -19.22 -11.52
CA ASP A 130 -40.40 -18.69 -10.20
C ASP A 130 -39.45 -19.58 -9.39
N ALA A 131 -39.44 -20.89 -9.62
CA ALA A 131 -38.61 -21.83 -8.86
C ALA A 131 -37.09 -21.76 -9.14
N ASN A 132 -36.66 -21.14 -10.26
CA ASN A 132 -35.24 -20.96 -10.57
C ASN A 132 -34.70 -19.56 -10.22
N LYS A 133 -35.58 -18.60 -9.86
CA LYS A 133 -35.17 -17.29 -9.34
C LYS A 133 -34.91 -17.33 -7.83
N GLU A 134 -35.69 -18.10 -7.07
CA GLU A 134 -35.53 -18.20 -5.61
C GLU A 134 -34.20 -18.82 -5.15
N LYS A 135 -33.48 -19.54 -6.02
CA LYS A 135 -32.15 -20.10 -5.68
C LYS A 135 -30.98 -19.15 -5.93
N LEU A 136 -31.21 -18.00 -6.55
CA LEU A 136 -30.18 -16.99 -6.84
C LEU A 136 -30.09 -15.89 -5.76
N ASP A 137 -31.06 -15.83 -4.83
CA ASP A 137 -31.20 -14.73 -3.86
C ASP A 137 -30.66 -15.06 -2.45
N HIS A 138 -30.03 -16.22 -2.26
CA HIS A 138 -29.47 -16.61 -0.96
C HIS A 138 -27.97 -16.89 -1.04
N ALA A 139 -27.18 -16.12 -0.29
CA ALA A 139 -25.75 -16.31 -0.12
C ALA A 139 -25.41 -17.76 0.23
N SER A 140 -24.45 -18.35 -0.50
CA SER A 140 -23.88 -19.64 -0.16
C SER A 140 -23.36 -19.68 1.29
N PRO A 141 -23.21 -20.86 1.92
CA PRO A 141 -22.63 -20.94 3.26
C PRO A 141 -21.25 -20.25 3.35
N ALA A 142 -20.44 -20.35 2.30
CA ALA A 142 -19.16 -19.65 2.19
C ALA A 142 -19.34 -18.13 2.11
N ALA A 143 -20.27 -17.66 1.29
CA ALA A 143 -20.58 -16.23 1.17
C ALA A 143 -21.08 -15.64 2.49
N THR A 144 -22.02 -16.32 3.13
CA THR A 144 -22.53 -15.94 4.45
C THR A 144 -21.40 -15.89 5.50
N PHE A 145 -20.55 -16.92 5.54
CA PHE A 145 -19.48 -17.00 6.52
C PHE A 145 -18.43 -15.90 6.35
N VAL A 146 -17.86 -15.77 5.15
CA VAL A 146 -16.82 -14.76 4.87
C VAL A 146 -17.35 -13.35 5.08
N ALA A 147 -18.57 -13.06 4.63
CA ALA A 147 -19.19 -11.75 4.86
C ALA A 147 -19.42 -11.48 6.35
N LYS A 148 -19.85 -12.47 7.13
CA LYS A 148 -19.99 -12.34 8.60
C LYS A 148 -18.64 -12.10 9.28
N THR A 149 -17.59 -12.84 8.92
CA THR A 149 -16.24 -12.62 9.46
C THR A 149 -15.77 -11.19 9.18
N TRP A 150 -15.94 -10.71 7.95
CA TRP A 150 -15.57 -9.34 7.61
C TRP A 150 -16.44 -8.28 8.31
N LYS A 151 -17.76 -8.49 8.39
CA LYS A 151 -18.67 -7.60 9.13
C LYS A 151 -18.34 -7.58 10.62
N ALA A 152 -17.92 -8.71 11.21
CA ALA A 152 -17.47 -8.79 12.60
C ALA A 152 -16.22 -7.94 12.82
N LEU A 153 -15.18 -8.10 11.97
CA LEU A 153 -13.98 -7.27 12.01
C LEU A 153 -14.30 -5.78 11.80
N ALA A 154 -15.25 -5.46 10.92
CA ALA A 154 -15.67 -4.10 10.59
C ALA A 154 -16.45 -3.38 11.71
N LYS A 155 -16.87 -4.09 12.77
CA LYS A 155 -17.43 -3.45 13.97
C LYS A 155 -16.37 -2.63 14.72
N HIS A 156 -15.08 -2.91 14.50
CA HIS A 156 -13.98 -2.21 15.11
C HIS A 156 -13.51 -1.08 14.21
N ASP A 157 -13.75 0.18 14.61
CA ASP A 157 -13.41 1.38 13.81
C ASP A 157 -11.93 1.41 13.38
N ASP A 158 -11.05 0.82 14.20
CA ASP A 158 -9.60 0.75 13.98
C ASP A 158 -9.22 -0.08 12.73
N LEU A 159 -10.16 -0.82 12.14
CA LEU A 159 -9.98 -1.53 10.87
C LEU A 159 -9.75 -0.55 9.70
N PHE A 160 -10.30 0.67 9.75
CA PHE A 160 -10.38 1.60 8.62
C PHE A 160 -9.32 2.71 8.64
N GLN A 161 -8.85 3.12 7.45
CA GLN A 161 -7.84 4.18 7.29
C GLN A 161 -8.29 5.55 7.77
N PHE A 162 -9.54 5.87 7.48
CA PHE A 162 -10.06 7.23 7.42
C PHE A 162 -11.23 7.35 8.37
N GLY A 163 -11.35 8.47 9.08
CA GLY A 163 -12.55 8.80 9.83
C GLY A 163 -13.77 8.87 8.91
N ARG A 164 -14.95 8.61 9.43
CA ARG A 164 -16.23 8.71 8.71
C ARG A 164 -17.15 9.71 9.39
N THR A 165 -18.15 10.16 8.66
CA THR A 165 -19.26 10.97 9.15
C THR A 165 -20.53 10.52 8.43
N ASP A 166 -21.68 10.61 9.08
CA ASP A 166 -22.99 10.38 8.46
C ASP A 166 -23.50 11.64 7.72
N SER A 167 -22.74 12.75 7.78
CA SER A 167 -23.11 13.99 7.10
C SER A 167 -23.20 13.79 5.59
N PRO A 168 -24.26 14.28 4.92
CA PRO A 168 -24.33 14.31 3.46
C PRO A 168 -23.46 15.42 2.85
N ASP A 169 -22.94 16.35 3.66
CA ASP A 169 -22.15 17.48 3.22
C ASP A 169 -20.73 17.07 2.81
N ALA A 170 -20.32 17.46 1.60
CA ALA A 170 -19.04 17.07 1.03
C ALA A 170 -17.85 17.66 1.81
N ALA A 171 -17.96 18.85 2.40
CA ALA A 171 -16.87 19.46 3.17
C ALA A 171 -16.66 18.75 4.50
N GLU A 172 -17.74 18.36 5.19
CA GLU A 172 -17.66 17.54 6.41
C GLU A 172 -17.12 16.13 6.13
N ILE A 173 -17.49 15.51 5.00
CA ILE A 173 -16.91 14.24 4.57
C ILE A 173 -15.40 14.39 4.28
N ALA A 174 -15.01 15.43 3.53
CA ALA A 174 -13.62 15.71 3.23
C ALA A 174 -12.78 15.89 4.51
N LYS A 175 -13.33 16.59 5.49
CA LYS A 175 -12.72 16.77 6.82
C LYS A 175 -12.62 15.45 7.58
N ALA A 176 -13.66 14.61 7.55
CA ALA A 176 -13.68 13.33 8.25
C ALA A 176 -12.64 12.35 7.68
N VAL A 177 -12.46 12.32 6.35
CA VAL A 177 -11.47 11.45 5.72
C VAL A 177 -10.05 12.02 5.69
N SER A 178 -9.88 13.30 6.07
CA SER A 178 -8.58 13.96 6.09
C SER A 178 -7.67 13.37 7.17
N LEU A 179 -6.38 13.25 6.85
CA LEU A 179 -5.34 12.86 7.79
C LEU A 179 -4.32 13.99 7.93
N PRO A 180 -3.56 14.06 9.05
CA PRO A 180 -2.47 15.02 9.16
C PRO A 180 -1.47 14.87 8.01
N GLY A 181 -1.18 15.97 7.30
CA GLY A 181 -0.30 15.97 6.13
C GLY A 181 -0.91 15.37 4.86
N ARG A 182 -2.19 14.97 4.89
CA ARG A 182 -2.98 14.50 3.73
C ARG A 182 -4.40 15.02 3.85
N THR A 183 -4.58 16.31 3.61
CA THR A 183 -5.87 16.97 3.72
C THR A 183 -6.68 16.76 2.45
N ILE A 184 -7.96 16.44 2.62
CA ILE A 184 -8.95 16.49 1.55
C ILE A 184 -9.79 17.75 1.71
N THR A 185 -10.04 18.43 0.61
CA THR A 185 -11.05 19.49 0.54
C THR A 185 -12.12 19.11 -0.48
N ALA A 186 -13.29 19.71 -0.37
CA ALA A 186 -14.40 19.48 -1.29
C ALA A 186 -14.82 20.78 -1.97
N GLU A 187 -15.26 20.65 -3.23
CA GLU A 187 -15.98 21.67 -3.98
C GLU A 187 -17.33 21.08 -4.39
N ASP A 188 -18.40 21.80 -4.09
CA ASP A 188 -19.74 21.50 -4.56
C ASP A 188 -20.11 22.46 -5.70
N GLY A 189 -20.26 21.91 -6.91
CA GLY A 189 -20.68 22.63 -8.11
C GLY A 189 -22.15 22.38 -8.48
N GLY A 190 -22.94 21.80 -7.59
CA GLY A 190 -24.35 21.42 -7.78
C GLY A 190 -24.55 20.16 -8.64
N ARG A 191 -24.00 20.17 -9.86
CA ARG A 191 -24.02 19.00 -10.78
C ARG A 191 -22.78 18.11 -10.69
N PHE A 192 -21.83 18.52 -9.84
CA PHE A 192 -20.68 17.70 -9.49
C PHE A 192 -20.24 17.99 -8.06
N ILE A 193 -19.65 16.98 -7.42
CA ILE A 193 -18.84 17.13 -6.21
C ILE A 193 -17.42 16.77 -6.57
N ARG A 194 -16.45 17.56 -6.14
CA ARG A 194 -15.03 17.25 -6.37
C ARG A 194 -14.28 17.25 -5.06
N PHE A 195 -13.58 16.15 -4.80
CA PHE A 195 -12.65 16.02 -3.70
C PHE A 195 -11.23 16.27 -4.21
N TYR A 196 -10.49 17.11 -3.50
CA TYR A 196 -9.11 17.47 -3.81
C TYR A 196 -8.19 16.93 -2.73
N SER A 197 -7.04 16.43 -3.16
CA SER A 197 -5.88 16.11 -2.32
C SER A 197 -4.67 16.89 -2.85
N ASP A 198 -3.58 16.90 -2.09
CA ASP A 198 -2.31 17.48 -2.54
C ASP A 198 -1.78 16.81 -3.83
N SER A 199 -2.23 15.58 -4.12
CA SER A 199 -1.81 14.78 -5.28
C SER A 199 -2.84 14.75 -6.42
N GLY A 200 -3.86 15.61 -6.41
CA GLY A 200 -4.89 15.64 -7.47
C GLY A 200 -6.30 15.44 -6.92
N TYR A 201 -7.26 15.15 -7.80
CA TYR A 201 -8.67 15.21 -7.44
C TYR A 201 -9.52 14.10 -8.07
N LEU A 202 -10.67 13.83 -7.45
CA LEU A 202 -11.68 12.90 -7.94
C LEU A 202 -13.02 13.63 -8.02
N THR A 203 -13.72 13.47 -9.14
CA THR A 203 -15.01 14.14 -9.36
C THR A 203 -16.14 13.12 -9.37
N ILE A 204 -17.18 13.36 -8.59
CA ILE A 204 -18.49 12.73 -8.74
C ILE A 204 -19.30 13.61 -9.67
N ARG A 205 -19.84 13.03 -10.74
CA ARG A 205 -20.70 13.72 -11.72
C ARG A 205 -22.13 13.24 -11.61
N ASP A 206 -23.06 14.03 -12.14
CA ASP A 206 -24.51 13.78 -12.12
C ASP A 206 -25.04 13.69 -10.68
N THR A 207 -24.52 14.54 -9.80
CA THR A 207 -24.81 14.55 -8.36
C THR A 207 -26.25 14.95 -8.04
N ASP A 208 -26.91 15.60 -9.00
CA ASP A 208 -28.34 15.93 -9.02
C ASP A 208 -29.24 14.73 -9.35
N THR A 209 -28.68 13.58 -9.73
CA THR A 209 -29.43 12.35 -10.06
C THR A 209 -29.34 11.30 -8.94
N SER A 210 -30.16 10.25 -9.01
CA SER A 210 -30.05 9.06 -8.14
C SER A 210 -28.79 8.24 -8.42
N ASP A 211 -28.24 8.37 -9.62
CA ASP A 211 -27.23 7.47 -10.17
C ASP A 211 -25.99 8.25 -10.65
N PRO A 212 -25.17 8.79 -9.72
CA PRO A 212 -23.93 9.48 -10.08
C PRO A 212 -22.84 8.51 -10.55
N TYR A 213 -21.82 9.02 -11.22
CA TYR A 213 -20.60 8.25 -11.54
C TYR A 213 -19.34 8.97 -11.06
N ILE A 214 -18.31 8.17 -10.77
CA ILE A 214 -16.99 8.67 -10.35
C ILE A 214 -16.09 8.78 -11.57
N ALA A 215 -15.60 9.98 -11.86
CA ALA A 215 -14.58 10.25 -12.86
C ALA A 215 -13.22 10.46 -12.17
N SER A 216 -12.28 9.55 -12.41
CA SER A 216 -10.95 9.51 -11.74
C SER A 216 -9.80 10.09 -12.59
N VAL A 217 -10.12 10.85 -13.64
CA VAL A 217 -9.20 11.31 -14.70
C VAL A 217 -7.95 12.04 -14.18
N ASN A 218 -8.02 12.70 -13.02
CA ASN A 218 -6.93 13.49 -12.44
C ASN A 218 -6.64 13.15 -10.96
N ALA A 219 -7.07 11.97 -10.48
CA ALA A 219 -6.60 11.45 -9.21
C ALA A 219 -5.20 10.88 -9.48
N ALA A 220 -4.12 11.64 -9.28
CA ALA A 220 -2.78 11.25 -9.72
C ALA A 220 -2.32 9.98 -8.97
N SER A 221 -2.68 8.83 -9.54
CA SER A 221 -2.34 7.50 -9.08
C SER A 221 -1.73 6.71 -10.25
N GLN A 222 -0.88 7.37 -11.04
CA GLN A 222 0.04 6.73 -11.99
C GLN A 222 1.10 5.90 -11.22
N GLY A 223 0.65 4.91 -10.44
CA GLY A 223 1.48 3.94 -9.75
C GLY A 223 2.42 4.46 -8.66
N ARG A 224 2.26 5.70 -8.18
CA ARG A 224 3.15 6.25 -7.14
C ARG A 224 2.80 5.71 -5.75
N LYS A 225 3.82 5.29 -4.99
CA LYS A 225 3.73 4.81 -3.58
C LYS A 225 3.04 5.81 -2.62
N GLU A 226 2.84 7.07 -3.02
CA GLU A 226 2.34 8.17 -2.18
C GLU A 226 0.96 8.73 -2.60
N GLY A 227 0.27 8.13 -3.58
CA GLY A 227 -0.94 8.72 -4.15
C GLY A 227 -2.17 8.68 -3.21
N GLY A 228 -2.81 9.83 -2.98
CA GLY A 228 -4.07 9.99 -2.22
C GLY A 228 -5.34 9.40 -2.86
N GLY A 229 -5.19 8.47 -3.80
CA GLY A 229 -6.31 7.91 -4.58
C GLY A 229 -7.33 7.17 -3.72
N SER A 230 -6.91 6.33 -2.78
CA SER A 230 -7.82 5.62 -1.87
C SER A 230 -8.58 6.56 -0.94
N GLN A 231 -7.95 7.66 -0.50
CA GLN A 231 -8.57 8.68 0.34
C GLN A 231 -9.66 9.45 -0.42
N LEU A 232 -9.38 9.82 -1.68
CA LEU A 232 -10.36 10.41 -2.57
C LEU A 232 -11.54 9.46 -2.86
N TYR A 233 -11.27 8.16 -3.02
CA TYR A 233 -12.32 7.16 -3.18
C TYR A 233 -13.15 6.98 -1.91
N ALA A 234 -12.54 6.98 -0.73
CA ALA A 234 -13.27 6.92 0.54
C ALA A 234 -14.22 8.12 0.68
N ALA A 235 -13.73 9.35 0.43
CA ALA A 235 -14.56 10.55 0.44
C ALA A 235 -15.73 10.44 -0.55
N ALA A 236 -15.44 9.98 -1.76
CA ALA A 236 -16.45 9.90 -2.81
C ALA A 236 -17.54 8.86 -2.50
N LEU A 237 -17.15 7.68 -2.03
CA LEU A 237 -18.08 6.61 -1.71
C LEU A 237 -18.89 6.91 -0.44
N ASP A 238 -18.30 7.59 0.54
CA ASP A 238 -19.01 8.10 1.72
C ASP A 238 -20.08 9.12 1.31
N TRP A 239 -19.76 10.04 0.38
CA TRP A 239 -20.75 10.99 -0.12
C TRP A 239 -21.91 10.31 -0.85
N ILE A 240 -21.62 9.34 -1.71
CA ILE A 240 -22.66 8.58 -2.43
C ILE A 240 -23.56 7.84 -1.44
N HIS A 241 -22.97 7.17 -0.46
CA HIS A 241 -23.71 6.47 0.60
C HIS A 241 -24.59 7.43 1.40
N ASN A 242 -24.02 8.50 1.96
CA ASN A 242 -24.72 9.41 2.86
C ASN A 242 -25.85 10.20 2.17
N ASN A 243 -25.77 10.32 0.85
CA ASN A 243 -26.83 10.96 0.04
C ASN A 243 -27.85 9.95 -0.52
N GLY A 244 -27.80 8.67 -0.11
CA GLY A 244 -28.75 7.64 -0.54
C GLY A 244 -28.69 7.34 -2.04
N LYS A 245 -27.52 7.54 -2.66
CA LYS A 245 -27.31 7.39 -4.10
C LYS A 245 -26.68 6.03 -4.42
N ARG A 246 -26.75 5.64 -5.69
CA ARG A 246 -26.13 4.42 -6.20
C ARG A 246 -25.17 4.77 -7.32
N ILE A 247 -23.91 4.35 -7.23
CA ILE A 247 -22.97 4.61 -8.32
C ILE A 247 -23.39 3.86 -9.60
N LYS A 248 -23.30 4.52 -10.77
CA LYS A 248 -23.45 3.89 -12.09
C LYS A 248 -22.10 3.73 -12.80
N ASP A 249 -22.17 3.11 -13.98
CA ASP A 249 -21.00 2.84 -14.83
C ASP A 249 -20.28 4.13 -15.24
N ASP A 250 -18.95 4.02 -15.34
CA ASP A 250 -18.10 5.08 -15.89
C ASP A 250 -18.26 5.05 -17.42
N PRO A 251 -18.75 6.13 -18.07
CA PRO A 251 -18.96 6.15 -19.52
C PRO A 251 -17.67 5.87 -20.33
N ASP A 252 -16.51 6.14 -19.75
CA ASP A 252 -15.20 6.03 -20.40
C ASP A 252 -14.53 4.65 -20.19
N GLY A 253 -15.17 3.74 -19.43
CA GLY A 253 -14.64 2.40 -19.09
C GLY A 253 -13.51 2.41 -18.05
N LEU A 254 -13.01 1.23 -17.66
CA LEU A 254 -11.94 1.09 -16.66
C LEU A 254 -10.65 0.52 -17.26
N THR A 255 -9.51 1.12 -16.89
CA THR A 255 -8.20 0.50 -17.14
C THR A 255 -8.01 -0.73 -16.24
N GLU A 256 -7.17 -1.68 -16.66
CA GLU A 256 -6.93 -2.93 -15.91
C GLU A 256 -6.45 -2.69 -14.47
N ILE A 257 -5.63 -1.65 -14.23
CA ILE A 257 -5.21 -1.30 -12.86
C ILE A 257 -6.35 -0.66 -12.05
N ASN A 258 -7.23 0.09 -12.71
CA ASN A 258 -8.37 0.73 -12.06
C ASN A 258 -9.46 -0.28 -11.70
N THR A 259 -9.61 -1.40 -12.42
CA THR A 259 -10.54 -2.47 -12.01
C THR A 259 -10.11 -3.07 -10.67
N VAL A 260 -8.83 -3.37 -10.49
CA VAL A 260 -8.28 -3.89 -9.21
C VAL A 260 -8.48 -2.89 -8.07
N ARG A 261 -8.10 -1.63 -8.28
CA ARG A 261 -8.21 -0.59 -7.25
C ARG A 261 -9.66 -0.25 -6.90
N ARG A 262 -10.56 -0.21 -7.90
CA ARG A 262 -11.99 0.06 -7.66
C ARG A 262 -12.63 -1.09 -6.90
N THR A 263 -12.34 -2.35 -7.24
CA THR A 263 -12.80 -3.52 -6.45
C THR A 263 -12.36 -3.41 -5.00
N SER A 264 -11.11 -3.01 -4.78
CA SER A 264 -10.54 -2.84 -3.45
C SER A 264 -11.22 -1.72 -2.65
N ASN A 265 -11.49 -0.57 -3.30
CA ASN A 265 -12.25 0.54 -2.69
C ASN A 265 -13.72 0.18 -2.43
N PHE A 266 -14.34 -0.60 -3.30
CA PHE A 266 -15.72 -1.07 -3.13
C PHE A 266 -15.85 -2.01 -1.95
N LEU A 267 -14.92 -2.98 -1.80
CA LEU A 267 -14.89 -3.84 -0.62
C LEU A 267 -14.74 -3.00 0.65
N ALA A 268 -13.76 -2.10 0.69
CA ALA A 268 -13.52 -1.26 1.86
C ALA A 268 -14.76 -0.41 2.23
N SER A 269 -15.43 0.18 1.24
CA SER A 269 -16.64 0.97 1.47
C SER A 269 -17.83 0.12 1.90
N ALA A 270 -17.98 -1.09 1.35
CA ALA A 270 -19.01 -2.03 1.77
C ALA A 270 -18.85 -2.47 3.22
N LEU A 271 -17.60 -2.69 3.66
CA LEU A 271 -17.30 -3.00 5.06
C LEU A 271 -17.52 -1.80 5.96
N ARG A 272 -17.12 -0.60 5.52
CA ARG A 272 -17.24 0.66 6.26
C ARG A 272 -18.68 1.00 6.59
N TRP A 273 -19.60 0.77 5.66
CA TRP A 273 -21.02 1.07 5.83
C TRP A 273 -21.86 -0.17 6.17
N GLY A 274 -21.26 -1.35 6.14
CA GLY A 274 -21.95 -2.63 6.38
C GLY A 274 -22.93 -3.04 5.27
N THR A 275 -23.00 -2.27 4.18
CA THR A 275 -23.95 -2.41 3.07
C THR A 275 -23.26 -2.23 1.71
N THR A 276 -23.82 -2.84 0.66
CA THR A 276 -23.42 -2.61 -0.74
C THR A 276 -24.44 -1.76 -1.50
N ALA A 277 -25.42 -1.16 -0.83
CA ALA A 277 -26.55 -0.49 -1.46
C ALA A 277 -26.15 0.73 -2.32
N HIS A 278 -25.02 1.39 -2.02
CA HIS A 278 -24.51 2.52 -2.79
C HIS A 278 -23.59 2.11 -3.96
N LEU A 279 -23.33 0.81 -4.12
CA LEU A 279 -22.36 0.27 -5.06
C LEU A 279 -23.03 -0.43 -6.25
N THR A 280 -22.39 -0.31 -7.42
CA THR A 280 -22.64 -1.11 -8.61
C THR A 280 -21.29 -1.37 -9.28
N PRO A 281 -20.80 -2.62 -9.30
CA PRO A 281 -19.57 -2.95 -10.00
C PRO A 281 -19.68 -2.67 -11.49
N HIS A 282 -18.62 -2.12 -12.07
CA HIS A 282 -18.54 -1.97 -13.52
C HIS A 282 -18.36 -3.35 -14.18
N PRO A 283 -18.90 -3.60 -15.39
CA PRO A 283 -18.70 -4.87 -16.11
C PRO A 283 -17.23 -5.29 -16.21
N ASP A 284 -16.32 -4.36 -16.49
CA ASP A 284 -14.87 -4.62 -16.57
C ASP A 284 -14.24 -5.12 -15.25
N GLN A 285 -14.89 -4.92 -14.10
CA GLN A 285 -14.42 -5.48 -12.83
C GLN A 285 -14.64 -7.00 -12.77
N ASN A 286 -15.51 -7.57 -13.61
CA ASN A 286 -15.86 -8.99 -13.63
C ASN A 286 -16.29 -9.53 -12.25
N VAL A 287 -17.13 -8.77 -11.54
CA VAL A 287 -17.74 -9.22 -10.28
C VAL A 287 -18.96 -10.09 -10.63
N ASP A 288 -18.75 -11.40 -10.69
CA ASP A 288 -19.80 -12.36 -11.01
C ASP A 288 -20.80 -12.53 -9.86
N GLY A 289 -22.08 -12.66 -10.19
CA GLY A 289 -23.12 -12.98 -9.20
C GLY A 289 -23.52 -11.82 -8.29
N TRP A 290 -23.35 -10.57 -8.72
CA TRP A 290 -23.88 -9.40 -8.00
C TRP A 290 -25.42 -9.47 -7.90
N SER A 291 -25.95 -9.19 -6.71
CA SER A 291 -27.36 -9.44 -6.37
C SER A 291 -27.90 -8.43 -5.36
N ASN A 292 -29.14 -8.62 -4.88
CA ASN A 292 -29.68 -7.86 -3.75
C ASN A 292 -29.19 -8.38 -2.38
N ASP A 293 -28.51 -9.53 -2.33
CA ASP A 293 -27.91 -10.06 -1.11
C ASP A 293 -26.54 -9.42 -0.86
N GLU A 294 -26.47 -8.54 0.13
CA GLU A 294 -25.25 -7.82 0.51
C GLU A 294 -24.13 -8.74 1.00
N ASN A 295 -24.45 -9.87 1.63
CA ASN A 295 -23.43 -10.81 2.10
C ASN A 295 -22.79 -11.51 0.91
N ASN A 296 -23.60 -11.91 -0.07
CA ASN A 296 -23.08 -12.40 -1.33
C ASN A 296 -22.21 -11.34 -2.03
N ASN A 297 -22.66 -10.09 -2.12
CA ASN A 297 -21.89 -9.02 -2.77
C ASN A 297 -20.54 -8.73 -2.08
N ILE A 298 -20.50 -8.69 -0.75
CA ILE A 298 -19.25 -8.55 0.02
C ILE A 298 -18.33 -9.74 -0.23
N TYR A 299 -18.86 -10.95 -0.25
CA TYR A 299 -18.10 -12.15 -0.58
C TYR A 299 -17.49 -12.08 -1.97
N GLN A 300 -18.26 -11.69 -3.00
CA GLN A 300 -17.74 -11.58 -4.36
C GLN A 300 -16.60 -10.56 -4.46
N LEU A 301 -16.74 -9.39 -3.81
CA LEU A 301 -15.68 -8.37 -3.75
C LEU A 301 -14.43 -8.89 -3.02
N ALA A 302 -14.60 -9.58 -1.89
CA ALA A 302 -13.50 -10.12 -1.10
C ALA A 302 -12.74 -11.23 -1.84
N VAL A 303 -13.46 -12.16 -2.49
CA VAL A 303 -12.85 -13.23 -3.28
C VAL A 303 -12.15 -12.68 -4.51
N LEU A 304 -12.76 -11.73 -5.22
CA LEU A 304 -12.12 -11.11 -6.38
C LEU A 304 -10.85 -10.34 -6.01
N GLU A 305 -10.86 -9.58 -4.89
CA GLU A 305 -9.66 -8.94 -4.37
C GLU A 305 -8.58 -9.98 -4.03
N MET A 306 -8.95 -11.06 -3.34
CA MET A 306 -8.07 -12.17 -3.02
C MET A 306 -7.44 -12.79 -4.28
N GLU A 307 -8.22 -13.02 -5.32
CA GLU A 307 -7.73 -13.59 -6.59
C GLU A 307 -6.79 -12.63 -7.33
N ASN A 308 -7.09 -11.33 -7.35
CA ASN A 308 -6.20 -10.31 -7.91
C ASN A 308 -4.86 -10.27 -7.18
N VAL A 309 -4.88 -10.39 -5.84
CA VAL A 309 -3.67 -10.51 -5.04
C VAL A 309 -2.92 -11.80 -5.35
N HIS A 310 -3.59 -12.96 -5.37
CA HIS A 310 -2.96 -14.23 -5.70
C HIS A 310 -2.35 -14.27 -7.11
N ARG A 311 -2.92 -13.52 -8.06
CA ARG A 311 -2.36 -13.39 -9.41
C ARG A 311 -1.04 -12.62 -9.39
N SER A 312 -0.97 -11.53 -8.63
CA SER A 312 0.18 -10.63 -8.61
C SER A 312 1.26 -11.03 -7.60
N ILE A 313 0.86 -11.71 -6.51
CA ILE A 313 1.72 -12.18 -5.42
C ILE A 313 1.45 -13.69 -5.23
N PRO A 314 1.93 -14.58 -6.12
CA PRO A 314 1.54 -15.99 -6.11
C PRO A 314 1.83 -16.73 -4.80
N GLN A 315 2.89 -16.34 -4.09
CA GLN A 315 3.28 -16.90 -2.80
C GLN A 315 2.26 -16.64 -1.69
N SER A 316 1.40 -15.62 -1.81
CA SER A 316 0.40 -15.33 -0.77
C SER A 316 -0.72 -16.36 -0.68
N ARG A 317 -0.88 -17.22 -1.70
CA ARG A 317 -1.77 -18.40 -1.64
C ARG A 317 -1.45 -19.36 -0.51
N LEU A 318 -0.19 -19.36 -0.06
CA LEU A 318 0.29 -20.25 0.99
C LEU A 318 0.45 -19.52 2.33
N TRP A 319 -0.05 -18.30 2.44
CA TRP A 319 -0.04 -17.52 3.66
C TRP A 319 -1.40 -17.58 4.33
N THR A 320 -1.38 -17.51 5.65
CA THR A 320 -2.59 -17.55 6.46
C THR A 320 -2.55 -16.47 7.52
N PHE A 321 -3.74 -16.08 7.98
CA PHE A 321 -3.94 -15.31 9.18
C PHE A 321 -4.45 -16.27 10.26
N ASP A 322 -3.70 -16.35 11.36
CA ASP A 322 -4.10 -17.09 12.55
C ASP A 322 -4.97 -16.18 13.41
N PHE A 323 -6.28 -16.46 13.46
CA PHE A 323 -7.27 -15.69 14.22
C PHE A 323 -7.15 -15.90 15.74
N GLU A 324 -6.48 -16.95 16.23
CA GLU A 324 -6.28 -17.14 17.67
C GLU A 324 -5.02 -16.42 18.17
N ARG A 325 -4.00 -16.33 17.30
CA ARG A 325 -2.69 -15.76 17.64
C ARG A 325 -2.43 -14.37 17.06
N ASP A 326 -3.41 -13.80 16.37
CA ASP A 326 -3.33 -12.49 15.75
C ASP A 326 -2.09 -12.29 14.88
N MET A 327 -1.79 -13.26 14.01
CA MET A 327 -0.57 -13.19 13.21
C MET A 327 -0.71 -13.77 11.81
N PHE A 328 -0.10 -13.07 10.86
CA PHE A 328 0.15 -13.60 9.52
C PHE A 328 1.27 -14.64 9.60
N THR A 329 1.08 -15.78 8.94
CA THR A 329 2.08 -16.86 8.88
C THR A 329 2.30 -17.35 7.46
N ASP A 330 3.52 -17.84 7.20
CA ASP A 330 3.87 -18.51 5.95
C ASP A 330 3.39 -19.97 5.95
N LYS A 331 3.66 -20.69 4.85
CA LYS A 331 3.30 -22.11 4.69
C LYS A 331 3.86 -23.04 5.77
N ASN A 332 4.90 -22.61 6.50
CA ASN A 332 5.57 -23.38 7.55
C ASN A 332 5.13 -22.92 8.95
N GLY A 333 4.13 -22.02 9.05
CA GLY A 333 3.69 -21.43 10.31
C GLY A 333 4.63 -20.35 10.85
N ARG A 334 5.60 -19.88 10.07
CA ARG A 334 6.51 -18.79 10.50
C ARG A 334 5.80 -17.46 10.38
N ARG A 335 5.92 -16.62 11.42
CA ARG A 335 5.35 -15.28 11.43
C ARG A 335 5.86 -14.43 10.26
N LEU A 336 4.93 -13.83 9.53
CA LEU A 336 5.19 -12.81 8.51
C LEU A 336 5.07 -11.43 9.19
N THR A 337 6.20 -10.74 9.37
CA THR A 337 6.21 -9.36 9.85
C THR A 337 5.94 -8.39 8.69
N ALA A 338 5.52 -7.16 9.02
CA ALA A 338 5.33 -6.11 8.04
C ALA A 338 6.63 -5.83 7.25
N ALA A 339 7.78 -5.74 7.94
CA ALA A 339 9.08 -5.47 7.34
C ALA A 339 9.68 -6.65 6.56
N ASP A 340 9.54 -7.89 7.03
CA ASP A 340 10.32 -9.02 6.48
C ASP A 340 9.58 -9.92 5.51
N GLY A 341 8.25 -9.89 5.50
CA GLY A 341 7.42 -10.76 4.67
C GLY A 341 6.49 -10.00 3.74
N LEU A 342 5.60 -9.20 4.31
CA LEU A 342 4.49 -8.59 3.56
C LEU A 342 4.96 -7.42 2.69
N ALA A 343 5.72 -6.46 3.25
CA ALA A 343 6.24 -5.31 2.49
C ALA A 343 7.17 -5.73 1.35
N ARG A 344 8.08 -6.70 1.60
CA ARG A 344 8.98 -7.22 0.56
C ARG A 344 8.23 -7.83 -0.61
N ALA A 345 7.15 -8.58 -0.35
CA ALA A 345 6.37 -9.19 -1.41
C ALA A 345 5.59 -8.17 -2.24
N ILE A 346 5.12 -7.09 -1.60
CA ILE A 346 4.52 -5.96 -2.31
C ILE A 346 5.55 -5.30 -3.20
N ASP A 347 6.72 -4.97 -2.67
CA ASP A 347 7.81 -4.33 -3.44
C ASP A 347 8.24 -5.16 -4.65
N GLN A 348 8.27 -6.49 -4.53
CA GLN A 348 8.59 -7.41 -5.63
C GLN A 348 7.47 -7.53 -6.68
N SER A 349 6.24 -7.14 -6.33
CA SER A 349 5.04 -7.26 -7.18
C SER A 349 4.70 -5.99 -7.98
N ASP A 350 5.58 -4.99 -7.91
CA ASP A 350 5.42 -3.69 -8.56
C ASP A 350 4.02 -3.07 -8.33
N PRO A 351 3.77 -2.52 -7.11
CA PRO A 351 2.46 -2.02 -6.71
C PRO A 351 1.95 -0.88 -7.61
N GLY A 352 2.86 -0.21 -8.31
CA GLY A 352 2.54 0.83 -9.26
C GLY A 352 1.80 0.32 -10.50
N ASN A 353 2.08 -0.91 -10.91
CA ASN A 353 1.46 -1.59 -12.05
C ASN A 353 0.40 -2.62 -11.64
N SER A 354 0.56 -3.29 -10.49
CA SER A 354 -0.40 -4.29 -10.00
C SER A 354 -1.59 -3.70 -9.23
N GLY A 355 -1.44 -2.48 -8.71
CA GLY A 355 -2.47 -1.81 -7.91
C GLY A 355 -2.69 -2.42 -6.51
N ILE A 356 -1.81 -3.31 -6.06
CA ILE A 356 -1.92 -4.02 -4.77
C ILE A 356 -1.04 -3.35 -3.72
N GLY A 357 -1.66 -2.86 -2.65
CA GLY A 357 -0.98 -2.34 -1.46
C GLY A 357 -0.98 -3.33 -0.30
N LEU A 358 -0.41 -2.90 0.84
CA LEU A 358 -0.32 -3.70 2.06
C LEU A 358 -1.69 -4.11 2.61
N SER A 359 -2.60 -3.14 2.73
CA SER A 359 -3.98 -3.38 3.15
C SER A 359 -4.70 -4.39 2.23
N THR A 360 -4.57 -4.25 0.91
CA THR A 360 -5.16 -5.16 -0.08
C THR A 360 -4.63 -6.59 0.09
N LEU A 361 -3.31 -6.75 0.29
CA LEU A 361 -2.68 -8.05 0.53
C LEU A 361 -3.17 -8.68 1.84
N GLN A 362 -3.28 -7.91 2.92
CA GLN A 362 -3.72 -8.43 4.21
C GLN A 362 -5.17 -8.91 4.17
N ARG A 363 -6.09 -8.15 3.54
CA ARG A 363 -7.48 -8.59 3.35
C ARG A 363 -7.60 -9.84 2.48
N ALA A 364 -6.77 -9.96 1.45
CA ALA A 364 -6.71 -11.18 0.65
C ALA A 364 -6.33 -12.41 1.51
N ILE A 365 -5.31 -12.29 2.37
CA ILE A 365 -4.87 -13.39 3.25
C ILE A 365 -5.96 -13.73 4.27
N ILE A 366 -6.63 -12.73 4.87
CA ILE A 366 -7.73 -12.94 5.83
C ILE A 366 -8.90 -13.65 5.14
N THR A 367 -9.27 -13.23 3.94
CA THR A 367 -10.33 -13.88 3.14
C THR A 367 -9.99 -15.33 2.83
N ALA A 368 -8.75 -15.59 2.38
CA ALA A 368 -8.27 -16.95 2.14
C ALA A 368 -8.29 -17.80 3.41
N SER A 369 -7.94 -17.21 4.55
CA SER A 369 -7.90 -17.89 5.84
C SER A 369 -9.28 -18.21 6.38
N ALA A 370 -10.25 -17.30 6.22
CA ALA A 370 -11.65 -17.57 6.53
C ALA A 370 -12.19 -18.74 5.67
N LEU A 371 -11.92 -18.73 4.36
CA LEU A 371 -12.30 -19.85 3.49
C LEU A 371 -11.69 -21.18 3.94
N GLN A 372 -10.41 -21.18 4.37
CA GLN A 372 -9.76 -22.37 4.91
C GLN A 372 -10.37 -22.81 6.25
N SER A 373 -10.70 -21.89 7.16
CA SER A 373 -11.37 -22.22 8.43
C SER A 373 -12.73 -22.88 8.20
N LEU A 374 -13.50 -22.39 7.23
CA LEU A 374 -14.77 -23.02 6.85
C LEU A 374 -14.56 -24.45 6.35
N GLN A 375 -13.58 -24.67 5.48
CA GLN A 375 -13.25 -26.00 4.97
C GLN A 375 -12.75 -26.96 6.07
N ARG A 376 -12.10 -26.43 7.11
CA ARG A 376 -11.60 -27.20 8.26
C ARG A 376 -12.64 -27.38 9.37
N GLY A 377 -13.80 -26.75 9.28
CA GLY A 377 -14.85 -26.80 10.31
C GLY A 377 -14.56 -25.96 11.55
N THR A 378 -13.65 -24.97 11.47
CA THR A 378 -13.27 -24.07 12.57
C THR A 378 -13.93 -22.68 12.43
N SER A 379 -15.06 -22.60 11.73
CA SER A 379 -15.76 -21.35 11.42
C SER A 379 -16.27 -20.62 12.66
N GLU A 380 -16.75 -21.35 13.66
CA GLU A 380 -17.31 -20.77 14.89
C GLU A 380 -16.24 -20.04 15.70
N ALA A 381 -15.11 -20.70 15.99
CA ALA A 381 -13.98 -20.10 16.69
C ALA A 381 -13.38 -18.90 15.92
N THR A 382 -13.36 -18.97 14.58
CA THR A 382 -12.90 -17.84 13.74
C THR A 382 -13.84 -16.63 13.89
N LEU A 383 -15.15 -16.86 13.94
CA LEU A 383 -16.12 -15.78 14.09
C LEU A 383 -16.10 -15.19 15.51
N GLU A 384 -16.01 -16.03 16.53
CA GLU A 384 -15.88 -15.60 17.94
C GLU A 384 -14.63 -14.74 18.14
N SER A 385 -13.49 -15.16 17.59
CA SER A 385 -12.28 -14.34 17.59
C SER A 385 -12.52 -12.98 16.93
N ALA A 386 -13.02 -12.95 15.69
CA ALA A 386 -13.27 -11.72 14.95
C ALA A 386 -14.26 -10.76 15.64
N GLU A 387 -15.23 -11.29 16.39
CA GLU A 387 -16.18 -10.49 17.16
C GLU A 387 -15.59 -9.96 18.47
N SER A 388 -14.71 -10.72 19.11
CA SER A 388 -14.19 -10.40 20.45
C SER A 388 -13.22 -9.21 20.48
N HIS A 389 -12.39 -9.02 19.46
CA HIS A 389 -11.44 -7.92 19.37
C HIS A 389 -10.94 -7.72 17.93
N LEU A 390 -10.33 -6.56 17.65
CA LEU A 390 -9.53 -6.38 16.44
C LEU A 390 -8.08 -6.79 16.74
N PRO A 391 -7.53 -7.78 16.03
CA PRO A 391 -6.13 -8.12 16.14
C PRO A 391 -5.23 -6.90 15.90
N SER A 392 -4.23 -6.70 16.76
CA SER A 392 -3.37 -5.49 16.75
C SER A 392 -2.65 -5.22 15.41
N ASN A 393 -2.40 -6.26 14.62
CA ASN A 393 -1.80 -6.19 13.29
C ASN A 393 -2.80 -5.99 12.14
N LEU A 394 -4.09 -5.90 12.46
CA LEU A 394 -5.18 -5.63 11.52
C LEU A 394 -5.63 -4.16 11.49
N GLY A 395 -5.07 -3.31 12.35
CA GLY A 395 -5.28 -1.86 12.32
C GLY A 395 -4.99 -1.26 10.93
N GLY A 396 -5.99 -0.64 10.31
CA GLY A 396 -5.90 -0.08 8.96
C GLY A 396 -5.68 -1.11 7.82
N THR A 397 -5.96 -2.40 8.03
CA THR A 397 -5.91 -3.38 6.94
C THR A 397 -7.00 -3.14 5.88
N SER A 398 -7.99 -2.29 6.16
CA SER A 398 -8.92 -1.73 5.17
C SER A 398 -8.54 -0.31 4.76
N TYR A 399 -7.51 -0.17 3.92
CA TYR A 399 -6.79 1.10 3.68
C TYR A 399 -6.21 1.62 5.05
N SER A 400 -4.94 2.06 5.16
CA SER A 400 -4.21 2.36 6.44
C SER A 400 -3.36 3.64 6.37
N LEU A 401 -3.08 4.46 7.41
CA LEU A 401 -3.07 4.34 8.90
C LEU A 401 -3.84 5.53 9.54
N GLY A 402 -4.48 5.46 10.73
CA GLY A 402 -4.70 4.40 11.75
C GLY A 402 -5.29 5.02 13.04
N PRO A 403 -5.61 4.27 14.12
CA PRO A 403 -5.40 4.80 15.45
C PRO A 403 -3.88 4.84 15.63
N SER A 404 -3.31 6.01 15.74
CA SER A 404 -2.12 6.09 16.58
C SER A 404 -2.55 5.65 17.99
N GLU A 405 -1.65 5.07 18.75
CA GLU A 405 -1.59 5.40 20.18
C GLU A 405 -1.26 6.91 20.33
N GLN A 406 -2.00 7.78 19.66
CA GLN A 406 -2.25 9.09 20.20
C GLN A 406 -3.52 8.92 21.04
N PRO A 407 -3.56 9.54 22.21
CA PRO A 407 -4.81 9.67 22.91
C PRO A 407 -5.82 10.24 21.91
N ARG A 408 -7.01 9.63 21.80
CA ARG A 408 -8.18 10.35 21.32
C ARG A 408 -8.39 11.48 22.33
N LEU A 409 -7.64 12.57 22.12
CA LEU A 409 -7.81 13.78 22.87
C LEU A 409 -9.24 14.19 22.60
N SER A 410 -10.03 14.30 23.66
CA SER A 410 -11.29 15.02 23.56
C SER A 410 -11.03 16.38 22.92
N ASN A 411 -12.05 16.96 22.27
CA ASN A 411 -11.94 18.31 21.72
C ASN A 411 -11.45 19.33 22.76
N LEU A 412 -11.73 19.08 24.05
CA LEU A 412 -11.21 19.85 25.16
C LEU A 412 -9.69 19.69 25.31
N GLN A 413 -9.19 18.46 25.41
CA GLN A 413 -7.75 18.18 25.57
C GLN A 413 -6.92 18.66 24.36
N LEU A 414 -7.48 18.59 23.14
CA LEU A 414 -6.82 19.13 21.96
C LEU A 414 -6.72 20.66 22.02
N ARG A 415 -7.81 21.34 22.43
CA ARG A 415 -7.79 22.79 22.66
C ARG A 415 -6.80 23.20 23.75
N GLU A 416 -6.78 22.48 24.86
CA GLU A 416 -5.83 22.73 25.95
C GLU A 416 -4.37 22.61 25.49
N ALA A 417 -4.05 21.58 24.69
CA ALA A 417 -2.71 21.43 24.12
C ALA A 417 -2.36 22.55 23.12
N GLU A 418 -3.33 22.98 22.30
CA GLU A 418 -3.15 24.10 21.38
C GLU A 418 -2.96 25.43 22.09
N ASP A 419 -3.72 25.70 23.15
CA ASP A 419 -3.61 26.92 23.94
C ASP A 419 -2.27 26.95 24.69
N ALA A 420 -1.85 25.84 25.29
CA ALA A 420 -0.53 25.71 25.90
C ALA A 420 0.61 25.93 24.89
N ALA A 421 0.47 25.37 23.68
CA ALA A 421 1.44 25.56 22.60
C ALA A 421 1.47 27.01 22.09
N PHE A 422 0.31 27.67 21.99
CA PHE A 422 0.22 29.08 21.62
C PHE A 422 0.84 29.99 22.69
N ASP A 423 0.58 29.74 23.97
CA ASP A 423 1.17 30.49 25.08
C ASP A 423 2.70 30.28 25.16
N HIS A 424 3.17 29.06 24.87
CA HIS A 424 4.59 28.79 24.70
C HIS A 424 5.17 29.62 23.55
N ALA A 425 4.55 29.58 22.37
CA ALA A 425 4.99 30.31 21.19
C ALA A 425 4.98 31.83 21.41
N LYS A 426 3.99 32.40 22.12
CA LYS A 426 3.98 33.82 22.45
C LYS A 426 5.14 34.23 23.36
N ARG A 427 5.52 33.38 24.32
CA ARG A 427 6.63 33.68 25.24
C ARG A 427 7.99 33.57 24.56
N THR A 428 8.19 32.55 23.73
CA THR A 428 9.50 32.29 23.09
C THR A 428 9.65 32.97 21.74
N ARG A 429 8.54 33.37 21.11
CA ARG A 429 8.42 33.72 19.68
C ARG A 429 8.75 32.56 18.74
N ILE A 430 8.90 31.34 19.26
CA ILE A 430 9.31 30.16 18.49
C ILE A 430 8.09 29.26 18.28
N VAL A 431 7.84 28.93 17.02
CA VAL A 431 6.85 27.94 16.61
C VAL A 431 7.60 26.70 16.14
N ASN A 432 7.52 25.62 16.91
CA ASN A 432 8.31 24.41 16.69
C ASN A 432 7.52 23.18 17.10
N THR A 433 7.41 22.20 16.19
CA THR A 433 6.73 20.93 16.45
C THR A 433 7.37 20.12 17.57
N ASP A 434 8.67 20.28 17.81
CA ASP A 434 9.37 19.58 18.88
C ASP A 434 9.06 20.14 20.27
N ASP A 435 8.79 21.45 20.37
CA ASP A 435 8.45 22.10 21.65
C ASP A 435 6.98 21.86 22.04
N PHE A 436 6.12 21.64 21.04
CA PHE A 436 4.68 21.43 21.27
C PHE A 436 4.32 19.98 21.54
N ARG A 437 5.10 19.02 21.01
CA ARG A 437 4.82 17.59 21.18
C ARG A 437 4.74 17.17 22.67
N PRO A 438 5.63 17.63 23.58
CA PRO A 438 5.55 17.32 25.00
C PRO A 438 4.37 17.95 25.75
N LEU A 439 3.67 18.89 25.13
CA LEU A 439 2.46 19.52 25.69
C LEU A 439 1.20 18.68 25.41
N ILE A 440 1.30 17.66 24.54
CA ILE A 440 0.20 16.78 24.22
C ILE A 440 0.00 15.77 25.37
N PRO A 441 -1.20 15.67 25.98
CA PRO A 441 -1.48 14.67 26.99
C PRO A 441 -1.10 13.27 26.53
N GLY A 442 -0.50 12.45 27.40
CA GLY A 442 -0.09 11.08 27.07
C GLY A 442 1.28 10.94 26.41
N TYR A 443 1.92 12.03 25.98
CA TYR A 443 3.22 11.96 25.31
C TYR A 443 4.35 11.47 26.24
N LYS A 444 4.37 11.94 27.50
CA LYS A 444 5.44 11.61 28.44
C LYS A 444 5.34 10.16 28.93
N GLU A 445 4.12 9.64 28.96
CA GLU A 445 3.77 8.30 29.43
C GLU A 445 3.96 7.23 28.34
N ALA A 446 3.97 7.63 27.06
CA ALA A 446 4.14 6.73 25.92
C ALA A 446 5.56 6.17 25.78
N ASP A 447 5.69 5.01 25.12
CA ASP A 447 6.97 4.33 24.89
C ASP A 447 7.95 5.25 24.16
N SER A 448 9.10 5.49 24.80
CA SER A 448 10.17 6.35 24.30
C SER A 448 10.71 5.97 22.92
N LEU A 449 10.58 4.71 22.48
CA LEU A 449 11.06 4.25 21.18
C LEU A 449 10.10 4.58 20.03
N THR A 450 8.81 4.74 20.32
CA THR A 450 7.76 4.88 19.30
C THR A 450 6.95 6.17 19.43
N ARG A 451 6.93 6.80 20.61
CA ARG A 451 6.10 7.99 20.91
C ARG A 451 6.33 9.14 19.96
N ASP A 452 7.56 9.40 19.53
CA ASP A 452 7.86 10.53 18.66
C ASP A 452 7.19 10.38 17.30
N ALA A 453 7.24 9.19 16.72
CA ALA A 453 6.54 8.87 15.49
C ALA A 453 5.02 8.91 15.72
N ALA A 454 4.55 8.35 16.84
CA ALA A 454 3.13 8.31 17.17
C ALA A 454 2.52 9.71 17.31
N PHE A 455 3.17 10.64 18.01
CA PHE A 455 2.63 11.99 18.32
C PHE A 455 2.99 13.07 17.30
N HIS A 456 3.94 12.82 16.39
CA HIS A 456 4.35 13.80 15.37
C HIS A 456 3.19 14.36 14.52
N PRO A 457 2.22 13.56 14.04
CA PRO A 457 1.08 14.07 13.27
C PRO A 457 0.24 15.11 14.03
N THR A 458 -0.10 14.85 15.29
CA THR A 458 -0.91 15.78 16.10
C THR A 458 -0.09 17.02 16.47
N ALA A 459 1.17 16.85 16.85
CA ALA A 459 2.06 17.98 17.10
C ALA A 459 2.19 18.88 15.87
N SER A 460 2.38 18.33 14.68
CA SER A 460 2.48 19.09 13.42
C SER A 460 1.18 19.84 13.10
N SER A 461 0.02 19.25 13.40
CA SER A 461 -1.28 19.86 13.22
C SER A 461 -1.48 21.05 14.17
N ILE A 462 -1.13 20.87 15.45
CA ILE A 462 -1.10 21.94 16.46
C ILE A 462 -0.14 23.05 16.03
N THR A 463 1.07 22.71 15.56
CA THR A 463 2.05 23.70 15.08
C THR A 463 1.48 24.58 13.96
N THR A 464 0.74 23.99 13.02
CA THR A 464 0.11 24.75 11.92
C THR A 464 -0.93 25.72 12.44
N ARG A 465 -1.82 25.28 13.36
CA ARG A 465 -2.84 26.15 13.96
C ARG A 465 -2.23 27.23 14.85
N VAL A 466 -1.17 26.92 15.60
CA VAL A 466 -0.43 27.90 16.40
C VAL A 466 0.25 28.93 15.52
N LEU A 467 0.85 28.52 14.39
CA LEU A 467 1.40 29.46 13.41
C LEU A 467 0.31 30.39 12.85
N GLU A 468 -0.84 29.86 12.47
CA GLU A 468 -1.99 30.65 12.00
C GLU A 468 -2.43 31.68 13.05
N ARG A 469 -2.55 31.26 14.31
CA ARG A 469 -2.89 32.16 15.43
C ARG A 469 -1.82 33.24 15.63
N MET A 470 -0.54 32.88 15.59
CA MET A 470 0.58 33.82 15.75
C MET A 470 0.61 34.84 14.59
N LEU A 471 0.30 34.41 13.36
CA LEU A 471 0.23 35.31 12.20
C LEU A 471 -1.02 36.21 12.22
N ALA A 472 -2.09 35.79 12.88
CA ALA A 472 -3.29 36.60 13.06
C ALA A 472 -3.11 37.74 14.08
N GLU A 473 -2.11 37.65 14.96
CA GLU A 473 -1.73 38.77 15.84
C GLU A 473 -1.21 39.96 15.01
N PRO A 474 -1.35 41.21 15.50
CA PRO A 474 -0.80 42.38 14.82
C PRO A 474 0.73 42.26 14.63
N PRO A 475 1.29 42.63 13.46
CA PRO A 475 2.73 42.65 13.24
C PRO A 475 3.41 43.70 14.12
N VAL A 476 4.59 43.39 14.65
CA VAL A 476 5.39 44.29 15.51
C VAL A 476 6.66 44.73 14.77
N THR A 477 7.48 43.76 14.38
CA THR A 477 8.67 43.92 13.53
C THR A 477 8.34 43.81 12.05
N GLY A 478 7.21 43.18 11.71
CA GLY A 478 6.83 42.91 10.33
C GLY A 478 7.59 41.75 9.70
N LYS A 479 8.28 40.91 10.49
CA LYS A 479 9.15 39.84 9.98
C LYS A 479 8.82 38.48 10.57
N VAL A 480 8.91 37.44 9.74
CA VAL A 480 8.90 36.04 10.15
C VAL A 480 10.20 35.41 9.70
N LEU A 481 10.98 34.89 10.65
CA LEU A 481 12.17 34.10 10.32
C LEU A 481 11.80 32.62 10.24
N VAL A 482 12.12 31.97 9.13
CA VAL A 482 12.07 30.51 9.00
C VAL A 482 13.48 29.95 9.19
N LEU A 483 13.63 29.07 10.18
CA LEU A 483 14.84 28.27 10.33
C LEU A 483 14.67 27.00 9.49
N ALA A 484 15.58 26.79 8.55
CA ALA A 484 15.56 25.69 7.60
C ALA A 484 16.79 24.78 7.77
N GLY A 485 16.66 23.50 7.41
CA GLY A 485 17.76 22.54 7.46
C GLY A 485 17.34 21.19 8.04
N GLY A 486 18.07 20.14 7.67
CA GLY A 486 17.79 18.77 8.11
C GLY A 486 17.90 18.58 9.63
N GLY A 487 17.35 17.47 10.13
CA GLY A 487 17.51 17.08 11.54
C GLY A 487 18.99 17.03 11.94
N GLY A 488 19.32 17.50 13.15
CA GLY A 488 20.70 17.50 13.66
C GLY A 488 21.65 18.52 13.01
N SER A 489 21.17 19.37 12.08
CA SER A 489 22.00 20.41 11.47
C SER A 489 22.42 21.52 12.43
N GLY A 490 21.74 21.63 13.58
CA GLY A 490 22.05 22.60 14.64
C GLY A 490 21.28 23.91 14.55
N LYS A 491 20.07 23.93 13.97
CA LYS A 491 19.17 25.09 13.91
C LYS A 491 19.02 25.85 15.23
N SER A 492 18.69 25.15 16.32
CA SER A 492 18.54 25.76 17.65
C SER A 492 19.86 26.34 18.20
N THR A 493 21.00 25.81 17.75
CA THR A 493 22.31 26.35 18.11
C THR A 493 22.62 27.61 17.31
N ALA A 494 22.35 27.60 16.01
CA ALA A 494 22.47 28.77 15.15
C ALA A 494 21.56 29.90 15.61
N LEU A 495 20.33 29.62 16.02
CA LEU A 495 19.40 30.61 16.57
C LEU A 495 19.90 31.26 17.88
N ARG A 496 20.66 30.54 18.72
CA ARG A 496 21.26 31.17 19.91
C ARG A 496 22.41 32.12 19.56
N ALA A 497 23.13 31.85 18.48
CA ALA A 497 24.19 32.71 17.98
C ALA A 497 23.63 33.90 17.18
N PHE A 498 22.52 33.69 16.48
CA PHE A 498 21.82 34.64 15.65
C PHE A 498 20.47 34.95 16.30
N SER A 499 20.39 36.01 17.11
CA SER A 499 19.13 36.42 17.75
C SER A 499 18.42 37.47 16.89
N PRO A 500 17.59 37.06 15.90
CA PRO A 500 16.91 38.00 15.00
C PRO A 500 15.83 38.79 15.73
N GLU A 501 15.59 40.02 15.27
CA GLU A 501 14.34 40.72 15.56
C GLU A 501 13.26 40.23 14.59
N ALA A 502 12.44 39.28 15.04
CA ALA A 502 11.30 38.75 14.30
C ALA A 502 10.06 38.63 15.20
N ASP A 503 8.88 38.72 14.59
CA ASP A 503 7.59 38.51 15.26
C ASP A 503 7.40 37.02 15.57
N VAL A 504 7.81 36.18 14.62
CA VAL A 504 7.69 34.72 14.70
C VAL A 504 8.96 34.10 14.13
N ILE A 505 9.52 33.13 14.85
CA ILE A 505 10.58 32.24 14.40
C ILE A 505 9.96 30.87 14.20
N PHE A 506 9.88 30.41 12.96
CA PHE A 506 9.30 29.12 12.62
C PHE A 506 10.39 28.08 12.35
N ASP A 507 10.55 27.12 13.26
CA ASP A 507 11.51 26.02 13.14
C ASP A 507 10.90 24.87 12.32
N THR A 508 11.46 24.64 11.13
CA THR A 508 11.01 23.56 10.24
C THR A 508 12.19 22.97 9.47
N THR A 509 12.00 21.79 8.88
CA THR A 509 12.99 21.24 7.94
C THR A 509 13.02 22.04 6.64
N PHE A 510 11.89 22.66 6.27
CA PHE A 510 11.72 23.42 5.04
C PHE A 510 12.05 22.60 3.77
N SER A 511 11.58 21.35 3.75
CA SER A 511 12.03 20.32 2.80
C SER A 511 11.10 20.03 1.61
N HIS A 512 9.96 20.72 1.52
CA HIS A 512 8.94 20.49 0.48
C HIS A 512 8.64 21.80 -0.26
N PRO A 513 9.01 21.94 -1.55
CA PRO A 513 8.80 23.18 -2.31
C PRO A 513 7.35 23.69 -2.32
N GLU A 514 6.36 22.80 -2.44
CA GLU A 514 4.94 23.17 -2.47
C GLU A 514 4.47 23.81 -1.14
N TYR A 515 5.02 23.35 -0.01
CA TYR A 515 4.74 23.91 1.30
C TYR A 515 5.34 25.31 1.47
N VAL A 516 6.51 25.57 0.87
CA VAL A 516 7.19 26.87 0.90
C VAL A 516 6.31 27.97 0.30
N ASP A 517 5.70 27.70 -0.85
CA ASP A 517 4.83 28.67 -1.53
C ASP A 517 3.56 28.97 -0.73
N LYS A 518 2.97 27.95 -0.11
CA LYS A 518 1.81 28.12 0.77
C LYS A 518 2.16 28.98 1.97
N LEU A 519 3.25 28.63 2.67
CA LEU A 519 3.72 29.36 3.85
C LEU A 519 4.04 30.83 3.52
N ARG A 520 4.69 31.08 2.39
CA ARG A 520 5.00 32.43 1.93
C ARG A 520 3.73 33.26 1.71
N ARG A 521 2.73 32.71 1.02
CA ARG A 521 1.45 33.41 0.80
C ARG A 521 0.78 33.74 2.13
N GLN A 522 0.80 32.82 3.08
CA GLN A 522 0.24 33.00 4.41
C GLN A 522 0.95 34.10 5.20
N ILE A 523 2.29 34.09 5.24
CA ILE A 523 3.10 35.12 5.92
C ILE A 523 2.87 36.49 5.29
N ARG A 524 2.87 36.58 3.95
CA ARG A 524 2.63 37.83 3.24
C ARG A 524 1.22 38.38 3.49
N ALA A 525 0.21 37.51 3.54
CA ALA A 525 -1.17 37.89 3.87
C ALA A 525 -1.29 38.45 5.30
N SER A 526 -0.39 38.06 6.20
CA SER A 526 -0.32 38.60 7.57
C SER A 526 0.34 39.98 7.68
N GLY A 527 0.78 40.57 6.56
CA GLY A 527 1.50 41.85 6.55
C GLY A 527 2.96 41.73 6.98
N ARG A 528 3.54 40.52 6.94
CA ARG A 528 4.93 40.25 7.32
C ARG A 528 5.77 39.78 6.12
N GLU A 529 7.06 40.03 6.21
CA GLU A 529 8.07 39.53 5.28
C GLU A 529 8.65 38.19 5.77
N LEU A 530 8.97 37.30 4.82
CA LEU A 530 9.60 36.01 5.09
C LEU A 530 11.12 36.14 4.92
N GLU A 531 11.86 35.87 5.99
CA GLU A 531 13.31 35.65 5.95
C GLU A 531 13.61 34.16 6.16
N VAL A 532 14.62 33.62 5.49
CA VAL A 532 15.01 32.21 5.63
C VAL A 532 16.47 32.09 6.03
N LEU A 533 16.70 31.42 7.16
CA LEU A 533 18.03 31.02 7.63
C LEU A 533 18.19 29.51 7.46
N TYR A 534 18.95 29.09 6.45
CA TYR A 534 19.27 27.70 6.19
C TYR A 534 20.57 27.29 6.90
N VAL A 535 20.46 26.35 7.84
CA VAL A 535 21.61 25.84 8.59
C VAL A 535 22.12 24.57 7.93
N HIS A 536 23.26 24.68 7.27
CA HIS A 536 23.93 23.61 6.57
C HIS A 536 24.83 22.80 7.52
N ARG A 537 24.65 21.48 7.51
CA ARG A 537 25.60 20.51 8.06
C ARG A 537 25.53 19.25 7.22
N ARG A 538 26.68 18.68 6.90
CA ARG A 538 26.80 17.42 6.18
C ARG A 538 26.08 16.30 6.93
N PHE A 539 25.36 15.48 6.17
CA PHE A 539 24.48 14.46 6.73
C PHE A 539 25.13 13.55 7.78
N PRO A 540 26.35 12.99 7.59
CA PRO A 540 26.99 12.17 8.62
C PRO A 540 27.13 12.89 9.96
N LEU A 541 27.61 14.13 9.95
CA LEU A 541 27.79 14.94 11.16
C LEU A 541 26.42 15.30 11.78
N ALA A 542 25.43 15.59 10.94
CA ALA A 542 24.09 15.91 11.41
C ALA A 542 23.41 14.68 12.04
N PHE A 543 23.55 13.52 11.43
CA PHE A 543 22.96 12.28 11.91
C PHE A 543 23.65 11.75 13.17
N GLU A 544 24.97 11.86 13.27
CA GLU A 544 25.71 11.61 14.52
C GLU A 544 25.21 12.52 15.65
N ASN A 545 24.90 13.79 15.36
CA ASN A 545 24.29 14.68 16.34
C ASN A 545 22.85 14.29 16.74
N ILE A 546 22.07 13.70 15.85
CA ILE A 546 20.74 13.14 16.19
C ILE A 546 20.94 12.01 17.22
N VAL A 547 21.83 11.06 16.93
CA VAL A 547 22.11 9.92 17.83
C VAL A 547 22.66 10.42 19.17
N ARG A 548 23.61 11.37 19.14
CA ARG A 548 24.18 11.94 20.37
C ARG A 548 23.12 12.64 21.22
N ARG A 549 22.24 13.44 20.63
CA ARG A 549 21.14 14.11 21.37
C ARG A 549 20.22 13.10 22.04
N TYR A 550 19.92 11.98 21.38
CA TYR A 550 19.16 10.89 21.98
C TYR A 550 19.86 10.32 23.22
N LEU A 551 21.15 9.99 23.09
CA LEU A 551 21.95 9.42 24.18
C LEU A 551 22.08 10.40 25.34
N ASP A 552 22.39 11.67 25.07
CA ASP A 552 22.56 12.70 26.09
C ASP A 552 21.26 12.89 26.89
N ALA A 553 20.11 12.92 26.22
CA ALA A 553 18.80 13.04 26.88
C ALA A 553 18.41 11.79 27.67
N ARG A 554 18.80 10.59 27.19
CA ARG A 554 18.59 9.32 27.88
C ARG A 554 19.45 9.20 29.15
N GLU A 555 20.67 9.73 29.13
CA GLU A 555 21.66 9.56 30.19
C GLU A 555 21.62 10.64 31.26
N ASN A 556 21.26 11.88 30.92
CA ASN A 556 21.49 13.04 31.80
C ASN A 556 20.24 13.68 32.42
N ASP A 557 19.05 13.07 32.28
CA ASP A 557 17.76 13.56 32.81
C ASP A 557 17.61 15.10 32.72
N THR A 558 17.97 15.67 31.56
CA THR A 558 18.10 17.12 31.37
C THR A 558 16.74 17.83 31.28
N GLY A 559 15.64 17.15 31.58
CA GLY A 559 14.28 17.59 31.29
C GLY A 559 13.89 17.49 29.81
N ASP A 560 14.83 17.18 28.91
CA ASP A 560 14.57 16.89 27.50
C ASP A 560 14.18 15.42 27.32
N THR A 561 13.06 15.17 26.65
CA THR A 561 12.63 13.81 26.32
C THR A 561 13.53 13.20 25.25
N ALA A 562 14.21 12.09 25.56
CA ALA A 562 14.98 11.31 24.60
C ALA A 562 14.10 10.97 23.39
N ARG A 563 14.60 11.31 22.19
CA ARG A 563 13.87 11.21 20.93
C ARG A 563 14.66 10.47 19.85
N ILE A 564 13.97 9.57 19.16
CA ILE A 564 14.48 8.89 17.97
C ILE A 564 13.96 9.60 16.72
N VAL A 565 14.84 9.75 15.72
CA VAL A 565 14.48 10.22 14.37
C VAL A 565 14.88 9.10 13.39
N PRO A 566 13.93 8.45 12.72
CA PRO A 566 14.25 7.39 11.77
C PRO A 566 15.20 7.87 10.67
N LEU A 567 16.11 7.00 10.27
CA LEU A 567 17.17 7.29 9.32
C LEU A 567 16.65 7.78 7.96
N SER A 568 15.63 7.11 7.43
CA SER A 568 14.98 7.48 6.17
C SER A 568 14.36 8.89 6.23
N VAL A 569 13.74 9.23 7.36
CA VAL A 569 13.15 10.55 7.61
C VAL A 569 14.24 11.62 7.67
N ALA A 570 15.34 11.35 8.40
CA ALA A 570 16.47 12.27 8.48
C ALA A 570 17.10 12.51 7.11
N ALA A 571 17.35 11.45 6.33
CA ALA A 571 17.95 11.53 5.00
C ALA A 571 17.05 12.33 4.03
N ALA A 572 15.76 12.02 3.98
CA ALA A 572 14.79 12.72 3.13
C ALA A 572 14.70 14.21 3.49
N ALA A 573 14.67 14.55 4.78
CA ALA A 573 14.62 15.93 5.25
C ALA A 573 15.87 16.73 4.83
N HIS A 574 17.06 16.13 4.91
CA HIS A 574 18.31 16.77 4.48
C HIS A 574 18.35 17.06 2.98
N ILE A 575 17.93 16.09 2.16
CA ILE A 575 17.86 16.25 0.71
C ILE A 575 16.87 17.35 0.35
N GLY A 576 15.63 17.23 0.83
CA GLY A 576 14.57 18.20 0.49
C GLY A 576 14.89 19.61 0.95
N ALA A 577 15.47 19.78 2.15
CA ALA A 577 15.84 21.10 2.66
C ALA A 577 16.92 21.77 1.80
N GLN A 578 17.91 21.00 1.33
CA GLN A 578 18.95 21.53 0.44
C GLN A 578 18.41 21.80 -0.97
N GLU A 579 17.50 20.96 -1.48
CA GLU A 579 16.81 21.23 -2.75
C GLU A 579 16.06 22.56 -2.71
N VAL A 580 15.33 22.84 -1.62
CA VAL A 580 14.64 24.11 -1.41
C VAL A 580 15.64 25.27 -1.34
N ALA A 581 16.69 25.15 -0.52
CA ALA A 581 17.71 26.19 -0.39
C ALA A 581 18.45 26.50 -1.71
N LEU A 582 18.65 25.49 -2.57
CA LEU A 582 19.32 25.66 -3.87
C LEU A 582 18.37 26.06 -5.00
N GLY A 583 17.08 25.74 -4.88
CA GLY A 583 16.08 25.88 -5.95
C GLY A 583 15.33 27.20 -5.93
N PHE A 584 15.15 27.82 -4.75
CA PHE A 584 14.35 29.04 -4.63
C PHE A 584 15.20 30.29 -4.89
N LYS A 585 14.81 31.05 -5.92
CA LYS A 585 15.45 32.31 -6.31
C LYS A 585 14.66 33.57 -5.88
N GLU A 586 13.49 33.38 -5.30
CA GLU A 586 12.50 34.46 -5.09
C GLU A 586 12.58 35.13 -3.71
N PHE A 587 13.46 34.66 -2.83
CA PHE A 587 13.75 35.30 -1.54
C PHE A 587 15.21 35.08 -1.16
N GLU A 588 15.73 36.00 -0.35
CA GLU A 588 17.09 35.95 0.15
C GLU A 588 17.19 34.84 1.22
N ILE A 589 18.13 33.91 1.00
CA ILE A 589 18.41 32.82 1.94
C ILE A 589 19.78 33.07 2.52
N THR A 590 19.82 33.26 3.85
CA THR A 590 21.09 33.25 4.58
C THR A 590 21.48 31.79 4.83
N ILE A 591 22.70 31.42 4.48
CA ILE A 591 23.20 30.04 4.62
C ILE A 591 24.30 30.04 5.67
N MET A 592 24.06 29.36 6.79
CA MET A 592 25.08 29.16 7.82
C MET A 592 25.74 27.79 7.69
N ASP A 593 27.06 27.77 7.58
CA ASP A 593 27.85 26.54 7.65
C ASP A 593 28.11 26.15 9.10
N ASN A 594 27.57 24.99 9.48
CA ASN A 594 27.69 24.40 10.81
C ASN A 594 28.40 23.04 10.78
N ASN A 595 29.26 22.80 9.79
CA ASN A 595 30.10 21.60 9.72
C ASN A 595 31.22 21.57 10.77
N GLY A 596 31.65 22.74 11.25
CA GLY A 596 32.72 22.90 12.24
C GLY A 596 32.22 22.96 13.69
N ARG A 597 33.07 23.53 14.55
CA ARG A 597 32.71 23.85 15.95
C ARG A 597 31.71 25.02 15.99
N LEU A 598 31.03 25.19 17.12
CA LEU A 598 30.06 26.29 17.31
C LEU A 598 30.70 27.68 17.14
N SER A 599 31.96 27.83 17.55
CA SER A 599 32.76 29.05 17.32
C SER A 599 33.14 29.29 15.86
N GLU A 600 32.92 28.31 14.99
CA GLU A 600 33.23 28.34 13.56
C GLU A 600 31.95 28.49 12.72
N LEU A 601 30.80 28.74 13.34
CA LEU A 601 29.55 29.07 12.63
C LEU A 601 29.74 30.36 11.85
N HIS A 602 29.59 30.31 10.52
CA HIS A 602 29.75 31.47 9.65
C HIS A 602 28.84 31.36 8.43
N ASP A 603 28.53 32.50 7.81
CA ASP A 603 27.75 32.55 6.59
C ASP A 603 28.60 32.08 5.39
N ILE A 604 27.99 31.31 4.49
CA ILE A 604 28.60 30.87 3.24
C ILE A 604 27.76 31.30 2.04
N PRO A 605 28.40 31.60 0.89
CA PRO A 605 27.66 31.92 -0.32
C PRO A 605 26.96 30.68 -0.88
N LEU A 606 25.86 30.88 -1.60
CA LEU A 606 25.12 29.80 -2.30
C LEU A 606 26.04 28.93 -3.18
N ALA A 607 27.03 29.54 -3.83
CA ALA A 607 28.02 28.83 -4.65
C ALA A 607 28.83 27.79 -3.85
N LYS A 608 29.07 28.04 -2.56
CA LYS A 608 29.74 27.08 -1.67
C LYS A 608 28.80 25.92 -1.35
N LEU A 609 27.54 26.20 -0.99
CA LEU A 609 26.55 25.14 -0.74
C LEU A 609 26.30 24.23 -1.96
N VAL A 610 26.39 24.77 -3.18
CA VAL A 610 26.26 23.98 -4.42
C VAL A 610 27.37 22.92 -4.55
N GLN A 611 28.57 23.18 -4.02
CA GLN A 611 29.67 22.20 -4.01
C GLN A 611 29.34 21.00 -3.13
N ASP A 612 28.61 21.24 -2.05
CA ASP A 612 28.21 20.25 -1.05
C ASP A 612 26.81 19.66 -1.30
N ARG A 613 26.31 19.77 -2.55
CA ARG A 613 24.97 19.26 -2.90
C ARG A 613 24.89 17.73 -2.75
N TYR A 614 23.79 17.25 -2.19
CA TYR A 614 23.51 15.83 -2.08
C TYR A 614 23.22 15.20 -3.44
N ILE A 615 22.46 15.90 -4.28
CA ILE A 615 22.09 15.45 -5.63
C ILE A 615 23.12 15.95 -6.65
N GLN A 616 24.04 15.08 -7.05
CA GLN A 616 25.06 15.43 -8.03
C GLN A 616 24.55 15.28 -9.49
N LYS A 617 24.84 16.26 -10.36
CA LYS A 617 24.43 16.28 -11.78
C LYS A 617 25.25 15.32 -12.67
N HIS A 618 26.40 14.83 -12.20
CA HIS A 618 27.25 13.86 -12.90
C HIS A 618 27.90 12.92 -11.90
N GLU A 619 27.34 11.72 -11.74
CA GLU A 619 28.10 10.59 -11.21
C GLU A 619 28.45 9.70 -12.41
N ILE A 620 29.68 9.85 -12.91
CA ILE A 620 30.30 8.78 -13.69
C ILE A 620 30.61 7.69 -12.65
N GLY A 621 30.04 6.50 -12.85
CA GLY A 621 30.26 5.35 -11.98
C GLY A 621 31.74 5.19 -11.67
N LYS A 622 32.11 5.33 -10.39
CA LYS A 622 33.44 4.96 -9.94
C LYS A 622 33.45 3.46 -9.70
N ASN A 623 34.19 2.81 -10.58
CA ASN A 623 34.56 1.41 -10.59
C ASN A 623 34.94 0.87 -9.20
N GLU A 624 34.32 -0.24 -8.83
CA GLU A 624 35.02 -1.32 -8.14
C GLU A 624 36.24 -1.72 -8.98
N THR A 625 37.37 -2.01 -8.30
CA THR A 625 38.69 -2.43 -8.80
C THR A 625 39.77 -1.36 -8.88
N GLU A 626 40.31 -0.97 -7.72
CA GLU A 626 41.75 -0.75 -7.57
C GLU A 626 42.43 -2.08 -7.23
N ASN A 627 42.92 -2.79 -8.24
CA ASN A 627 44.08 -3.66 -8.12
C ASN A 627 44.75 -3.86 -9.49
N ARG A 628 45.95 -3.27 -9.63
CA ARG A 628 47.12 -3.57 -10.49
C ARG A 628 46.88 -4.44 -11.75
N SER A 629 47.22 -4.03 -12.99
CA SER A 629 48.57 -3.77 -13.54
C SER A 629 48.47 -3.34 -15.04
N PRO A 630 49.57 -2.91 -15.71
CA PRO A 630 49.51 -1.91 -16.78
C PRO A 630 49.42 -2.43 -18.23
N ILE A 631 48.78 -1.61 -19.06
CA ILE A 631 49.01 -1.32 -20.50
C ILE A 631 49.14 -2.51 -21.45
N THR A 632 48.18 -2.65 -22.36
CA THR A 632 48.45 -2.64 -23.81
C THR A 632 47.29 -2.01 -24.58
N SER A 633 47.66 -1.10 -25.47
CA SER A 633 46.84 -0.39 -26.45
C SER A 633 46.10 -1.33 -27.39
N GLU A 634 44.83 -1.06 -27.64
CA GLU A 634 44.26 -0.98 -29.00
C GLU A 634 42.81 -0.47 -28.93
N ASN A 635 42.57 0.63 -29.64
CA ASN A 635 41.27 1.15 -30.07
C ASN A 635 41.20 0.86 -31.59
N PRO A 636 40.04 0.75 -32.28
CA PRO A 636 38.84 1.56 -31.98
C PRO A 636 37.46 0.95 -32.38
N ARG A 637 36.40 1.74 -32.07
CA ARG A 637 35.06 1.83 -32.72
C ARG A 637 33.91 1.03 -32.10
N GLY A 638 33.12 1.74 -31.30
CA GLY A 638 31.74 1.40 -30.96
C GLY A 638 31.03 2.64 -30.42
N GLY A 639 30.67 3.56 -31.30
CA GLY A 639 29.93 4.78 -30.95
C GLY A 639 28.48 4.45 -30.57
N GLY A 640 28.23 4.23 -29.28
CA GLY A 640 26.89 4.29 -28.69
C GLY A 640 26.69 5.63 -28.02
N ARG A 641 26.00 6.57 -28.70
CA ARG A 641 25.46 7.77 -28.04
C ARG A 641 24.40 7.33 -27.04
N GLY A 642 24.79 7.15 -25.78
CA GLY A 642 23.87 7.05 -24.66
C GLY A 642 23.32 8.43 -24.33
N THR A 643 22.14 8.76 -24.86
CA THR A 643 21.33 9.86 -24.35
C THR A 643 20.70 9.42 -23.03
N GLY A 644 21.49 9.47 -21.95
CA GLY A 644 21.01 9.24 -20.59
C GLY A 644 20.16 10.41 -20.13
N THR A 645 18.87 10.38 -20.41
CA THR A 645 17.88 11.21 -19.70
C THR A 645 17.59 10.56 -18.35
N ASP A 646 18.53 10.68 -17.41
CA ASP A 646 18.28 10.30 -16.02
C ASP A 646 17.15 11.19 -15.47
N ARG A 647 16.01 10.57 -15.13
CA ARG A 647 14.88 11.29 -14.57
C ARG A 647 15.28 11.91 -13.21
N PRO A 648 14.79 13.10 -12.85
CA PRO A 648 15.04 13.72 -11.55
C PRO A 648 14.79 12.80 -10.36
N ASP A 649 13.75 11.95 -10.44
CA ASP A 649 13.35 11.02 -9.37
C ASP A 649 14.41 9.95 -9.08
N ASP A 650 15.09 9.44 -10.12
CA ASP A 650 16.13 8.41 -9.97
C ASP A 650 17.36 8.97 -9.24
N ARG A 651 17.66 10.26 -9.42
CA ARG A 651 18.80 10.93 -8.75
C ARG A 651 18.53 11.18 -7.27
N ARG A 652 17.28 11.53 -6.92
CA ARG A 652 16.86 11.71 -5.52
C ARG A 652 16.90 10.38 -4.77
N ALA A 653 16.39 9.31 -5.36
CA ALA A 653 16.44 7.96 -4.79
C ALA A 653 17.89 7.47 -4.53
N ARG A 654 18.80 7.66 -5.50
CA ARG A 654 20.23 7.33 -5.32
C ARG A 654 20.89 8.13 -4.21
N SER A 655 20.60 9.43 -4.12
CA SER A 655 21.13 10.29 -3.07
C SER A 655 20.62 9.86 -1.69
N GLN A 656 19.34 9.52 -1.58
CA GLN A 656 18.75 9.01 -0.35
C GLN A 656 19.40 7.69 0.07
N ALA A 657 19.54 6.73 -0.84
CA ALA A 657 20.20 5.45 -0.56
C ALA A 657 21.65 5.64 -0.06
N ARG A 658 22.40 6.59 -0.63
CA ARG A 658 23.76 6.93 -0.18
C ARG A 658 23.76 7.48 1.25
N LEU A 659 22.89 8.45 1.55
CA LEU A 659 22.78 9.00 2.90
C LEU A 659 22.34 7.94 3.92
N GLU A 660 21.39 7.08 3.56
CA GLU A 660 20.99 5.97 4.42
C GLU A 660 22.11 4.96 4.62
N ALA A 661 22.97 4.71 3.63
CA ALA A 661 24.16 3.87 3.83
C ALA A 661 25.16 4.50 4.82
N GLU A 662 25.41 5.81 4.69
CA GLU A 662 26.26 6.56 5.64
C GLU A 662 25.67 6.52 7.06
N GLY A 663 24.36 6.73 7.21
CA GLY A 663 23.68 6.67 8.50
C GLY A 663 23.60 5.28 9.12
N ARG A 664 23.41 4.23 8.31
CA ARG A 664 23.49 2.82 8.77
C ARG A 664 24.85 2.51 9.37
N ALA A 665 25.94 2.97 8.75
CA ALA A 665 27.29 2.79 9.30
C ALA A 665 27.46 3.49 10.66
N ILE A 666 26.86 4.67 10.85
CA ILE A 666 26.86 5.39 12.14
C ILE A 666 26.09 4.60 13.20
N ILE A 667 24.88 4.11 12.88
CA ILE A 667 24.06 3.32 13.83
C ILE A 667 24.84 2.07 14.27
N GLU A 668 25.44 1.37 13.31
CA GLU A 668 26.20 0.15 13.59
C GLU A 668 27.47 0.42 14.42
N ASP A 669 28.18 1.52 14.15
CA ASP A 669 29.33 1.93 14.98
C ASP A 669 28.90 2.18 16.44
N TYR A 670 27.83 2.93 16.67
CA TYR A 670 27.31 3.19 18.01
C TYR A 670 26.78 1.92 18.70
N ARG A 671 26.14 1.03 17.96
CA ARG A 671 25.67 -0.28 18.46
C ARG A 671 26.84 -1.18 18.84
N SER A 672 27.86 -1.30 17.99
CA SER A 672 29.04 -2.14 18.23
C SER A 672 29.87 -1.68 19.44
N ARG A 673 29.86 -0.37 19.73
CA ARG A 673 30.48 0.23 20.94
C ARG A 673 29.60 0.12 22.19
N GLY A 674 28.43 -0.51 22.10
CA GLY A 674 27.48 -0.66 23.21
C GLY A 674 26.81 0.65 23.65
N ARG A 675 26.85 1.70 22.81
CA ARG A 675 26.16 2.96 23.10
C ARG A 675 24.68 2.92 22.74
N LEU A 676 24.31 2.16 21.71
CA LEU A 676 22.93 1.82 21.36
C LEU A 676 22.66 0.34 21.63
N THR A 677 21.48 0.05 22.16
CA THR A 677 20.91 -1.30 22.23
C THR A 677 20.39 -1.75 20.86
N ASP A 678 20.16 -3.04 20.67
CA ASP A 678 19.59 -3.56 19.42
C ASP A 678 18.19 -2.98 19.13
N ALA A 679 17.38 -2.71 20.17
CA ALA A 679 16.06 -2.11 20.02
C ALA A 679 16.14 -0.64 19.58
N GLU A 680 17.04 0.14 20.18
CA GLU A 680 17.28 1.53 19.79
C GLU A 680 17.86 1.62 18.37
N ALA A 681 18.79 0.72 18.02
CA ALA A 681 19.35 0.65 16.68
C ALA A 681 18.26 0.36 15.63
N LYS A 682 17.38 -0.62 15.89
CA LYS A 682 16.22 -0.90 15.03
C LYS A 682 15.27 0.28 14.91
N ALA A 683 14.97 0.96 16.01
CA ALA A 683 14.13 2.15 15.99
C ALA A 683 14.74 3.30 15.15
N PHE A 684 16.07 3.50 15.21
CA PHE A 684 16.77 4.44 14.31
C PHE A 684 16.75 4.00 12.85
N LEU A 685 16.79 2.69 12.58
CA LEU A 685 16.64 2.14 11.23
C LEU A 685 15.19 2.22 10.71
N GLY A 686 14.22 2.38 11.62
CA GLY A 686 12.79 2.33 11.32
C GLY A 686 12.27 0.90 11.12
N GLU A 687 12.88 -0.06 11.82
CA GLU A 687 12.61 -1.52 11.75
C GLU A 687 11.65 -2.05 12.82
#